data_AF-A0A7W0FKE0-F1
#
_entry.id   AF-A0A7W0FKE0-F1
#
_cell.length_a   1.000
_cell.length_b   1.000
_cell.length_c   1.000
_cell.angle_alpha   90.00
_cell.angle_beta   90.00
_cell.angle_gamma   90.00
#
_symmetry.space_group_name_H-M   'P 1'
#
loop_
_entity.id
_entity.type
_entity.pdbx_description
1 polymer ?
#
loop_
_entity_poly.entity_id
_entity_poly.type
_entity_poly.pdbx_seq_one_letter_code
_entity_poly.pdbx_strand_id
1 'polypeptide(L)'
;IPVIMLTSRDSCEDIIDGLDMGADDYLPKPFDPDILIARIRSKINRPPIPVENLIIDRQTGLLSVQNFQSEAKRELFRAARSGKTGCLAYCELNEMPRLKERLGDRANREISEQVSIVLQETSHPLDIFGHDPSGKFLILIPETDQNECKKYLNELSDNLSSLNFFADAESVRLTPIIGFTLFEKEKGFEEVDEKTQIALEYARSQMDLEPKIYNDEAKRTVEKIRQTTQHIRSLSPISQFFQDTRTLFQFLITTVMYMVIPFLMYWFLDRIGADITPVVYYIIVVALLMTAIIIWIEGFLSLKEKHPPEIPGLEYPQASAIIAAYMPNEAYTILDTIKHFLELDYPNNLQIILAYNTPKPLPVEKTLQQLAKKDPRLMLLKVEGSESKSQNVNAAIAHVTGEFVGIFDADHHPQKDAFMRAWRWLAESCDIVQGHCLVRNHDASFISRMVAVEFEAIYAVSHPGRTRLYGFGIFGGSNGFWKTELLRQTRMHGFMLTEDIDSSMRVTEEGAIIVTDPLLVSRELAPGTIKALWHQRMRWAQGWFQVSLEHFMNAIRSKRLTPRQKLGAVYLLVWRELYPWISAQMFPIIAFWAVKYNGLDELDWLIPVFILTSLFTLSVGPGQALFAYLKSEKEIKDHKGWFWQYLLFSSIFYTEFKNVIARIAQIKEIMGERSWRITPRTNKP
;
A
#
# COMPACT_ATOMS: atom_id res chain seq x y z
N ILE A 1 34.82 -5.35 32.60
CA ILE A 1 35.53 -5.54 33.89
C ILE A 1 36.85 -6.22 33.54
N PRO A 2 38.01 -5.65 33.86
CA PRO A 2 39.29 -6.28 33.53
C PRO A 2 39.49 -7.58 34.33
N VAL A 3 39.95 -8.64 33.68
CA VAL A 3 40.14 -9.99 34.24
C VAL A 3 41.64 -10.34 34.22
N ILE A 4 42.20 -10.66 35.39
CA ILE A 4 43.59 -11.14 35.51
C ILE A 4 43.56 -12.59 35.99
N MET A 5 44.12 -13.50 35.20
CA MET A 5 44.19 -14.93 35.56
C MET A 5 45.41 -15.21 36.45
N LEU A 6 45.16 -15.81 37.61
CA LEU A 6 46.18 -16.19 38.60
C LEU A 6 46.18 -17.70 38.79
N THR A 7 47.13 -18.39 38.17
CA THR A 7 47.13 -19.86 38.08
C THR A 7 48.52 -20.44 38.30
N SER A 8 48.61 -21.72 38.67
CA SER A 8 49.88 -22.44 38.79
C SER A 8 50.34 -23.06 37.47
N ARG A 9 49.56 -22.89 36.39
CA ARG A 9 49.94 -23.28 35.04
C ARG A 9 50.80 -22.18 34.43
N ASP A 10 52.00 -22.53 34.01
CA ASP A 10 53.05 -21.58 33.61
C ASP A 10 53.67 -21.92 32.23
N SER A 11 53.12 -22.92 31.54
CA SER A 11 53.53 -23.23 30.17
C SER A 11 53.14 -22.08 29.23
N CYS A 12 53.90 -21.90 28.15
CA CYS A 12 53.55 -20.91 27.13
C CYS A 12 52.16 -21.16 26.54
N GLU A 13 51.77 -22.42 26.36
CA GLU A 13 50.46 -22.81 25.81
C GLU A 13 49.32 -22.41 26.78
N ASP A 14 49.47 -22.65 28.08
CA ASP A 14 48.46 -22.26 29.08
C ASP A 14 48.28 -20.74 29.20
N ILE A 15 49.35 -19.97 29.00
CA ILE A 15 49.32 -18.51 29.00
C ILE A 15 48.58 -18.00 27.76
N ILE A 16 48.88 -18.57 26.59
CA ILE A 16 48.21 -18.24 25.33
C ILE A 16 46.72 -18.57 25.42
N ASP A 17 46.36 -19.78 25.85
CA ASP A 17 44.96 -20.20 26.02
C ASP A 17 44.20 -19.29 26.99
N GLY A 18 44.83 -18.90 28.11
CA GLY A 18 44.21 -17.99 29.08
C GLY A 18 43.92 -16.60 28.51
N LEU A 19 44.82 -16.08 27.67
CA LEU A 19 44.63 -14.80 26.98
C LEU A 19 43.57 -14.91 25.87
N ASP A 20 43.56 -16.00 25.10
CA ASP A 20 42.58 -16.25 24.03
C ASP A 20 41.16 -16.48 24.59
N MET A 21 41.03 -17.02 25.81
CA MET A 21 39.77 -17.10 26.55
C MET A 21 39.26 -15.75 27.08
N GLY A 22 40.00 -14.66 26.87
CA GLY A 22 39.59 -13.29 27.17
C GLY A 22 40.13 -12.74 28.48
N ALA A 23 41.20 -13.30 29.05
CA ALA A 23 41.91 -12.64 30.15
C ALA A 23 42.66 -11.39 29.65
N ASP A 24 42.55 -10.28 30.39
CA ASP A 24 43.31 -9.07 30.10
C ASP A 24 44.79 -9.17 30.48
N ASP A 25 45.12 -10.07 31.41
CA ASP A 25 46.48 -10.36 31.85
C ASP A 25 46.56 -11.75 32.48
N TYR A 26 47.75 -12.33 32.48
CA TYR A 26 48.02 -13.68 32.98
C TYR A 26 49.27 -13.67 33.85
N LEU A 27 49.16 -14.23 35.05
CA LEU A 27 50.27 -14.24 36.01
C LEU A 27 50.40 -15.62 36.70
N PRO A 28 51.45 -16.40 36.37
CA PRO A 28 51.67 -17.71 36.96
C PRO A 28 52.15 -17.61 38.41
N LYS A 29 51.81 -18.60 39.25
CA LYS A 29 52.26 -18.71 40.64
C LYS A 29 53.55 -19.53 40.73
N PRO A 30 54.50 -19.15 41.62
CA PRO A 30 54.44 -18.01 42.54
C PRO A 30 54.76 -16.68 41.84
N PHE A 31 54.05 -15.62 42.22
CA PHE A 31 54.27 -14.25 41.72
C PHE A 31 54.53 -13.28 42.86
N ASP A 32 55.15 -12.15 42.52
CA ASP A 32 55.38 -11.04 43.44
C ASP A 32 54.06 -10.24 43.64
N PRO A 33 53.58 -10.07 44.89
CA PRO A 33 52.40 -9.26 45.19
C PRO A 33 52.46 -7.82 44.67
N ASP A 34 53.65 -7.19 44.67
CA ASP A 34 53.81 -5.82 44.21
C ASP A 34 53.66 -5.73 42.68
N ILE A 35 54.10 -6.76 41.95
CA ILE A 35 53.88 -6.89 40.51
C ILE A 35 52.39 -7.07 40.20
N LEU A 36 51.68 -7.91 40.97
CA LEU A 36 50.23 -8.07 40.79
C LEU A 36 49.50 -6.75 41.03
N ILE A 37 49.83 -6.01 42.09
CA ILE A 37 49.24 -4.70 42.39
C ILE A 37 49.52 -3.70 41.26
N ALA A 38 50.74 -3.69 40.71
CA ALA A 38 51.10 -2.83 39.59
C ALA A 38 50.28 -3.16 38.33
N ARG A 39 50.08 -4.46 38.04
CA ARG A 39 49.24 -4.93 36.92
C ARG A 39 47.77 -4.55 37.11
N ILE A 40 47.22 -4.76 38.32
CA ILE A 40 45.85 -4.33 38.67
C ILE A 40 45.70 -2.82 38.47
N ARG A 41 46.62 -2.01 39.01
CA ARG A 41 46.60 -0.55 38.84
C ARG A 41 46.69 -0.14 37.38
N SER A 42 47.53 -0.79 36.57
CA SER A 42 47.63 -0.53 35.13
C SER A 42 46.31 -0.77 34.40
N LYS A 43 45.57 -1.83 34.77
CA LYS A 43 44.26 -2.16 34.18
C LYS A 43 43.14 -1.25 34.67
N ILE A 44 43.15 -0.82 35.93
CA ILE A 44 42.17 0.13 36.48
C ILE A 44 42.40 1.54 35.92
N ASN A 45 43.67 1.95 35.79
CA ASN A 45 44.04 3.31 35.36
C ASN A 45 44.02 3.50 33.83
N ARG A 46 43.79 2.45 33.04
CA ARG A 46 43.43 2.58 31.63
C ARG A 46 41.91 2.76 31.55
N PRO A 47 41.40 4.01 31.43
CA PRO A 47 39.98 4.19 31.18
C PRO A 47 39.63 3.44 29.89
N PRO A 48 38.56 2.62 29.86
CA PRO A 48 38.07 2.09 28.60
C PRO A 48 37.79 3.28 27.69
N ILE A 49 38.32 3.29 26.47
CA ILE A 49 37.94 4.27 25.47
C ILE A 49 36.42 4.12 25.31
N PRO A 50 35.62 5.15 25.60
CA PRO A 50 34.18 5.10 25.36
C PRO A 50 33.96 4.64 23.92
N VAL A 51 32.99 3.76 23.67
CA VAL A 51 32.70 3.25 22.32
C VAL A 51 32.51 4.40 21.32
N GLU A 52 31.95 5.50 21.82
CA GLU A 52 31.77 6.78 21.12
C GLU A 52 33.06 7.42 20.59
N ASN A 53 34.21 7.17 21.24
CA ASN A 53 35.52 7.70 20.87
C ASN A 53 36.36 6.71 20.04
N LEU A 54 35.81 5.53 19.69
CA LEU A 54 36.48 4.61 18.78
C LEU A 54 36.38 5.16 17.35
N ILE A 55 37.50 5.15 16.63
CA ILE A 55 37.54 5.57 15.21
C ILE A 55 36.73 4.59 14.35
N ILE A 56 36.78 3.31 14.72
CA ILE A 56 36.23 2.19 13.98
C ILE A 56 35.26 1.41 14.89
N ASP A 57 34.12 1.02 14.33
CA ASP A 57 33.20 0.04 14.89
C ASP A 57 33.90 -1.33 14.95
N ARG A 58 34.12 -1.85 16.17
CA ARG A 58 34.91 -3.07 16.40
C ARG A 58 34.32 -4.33 15.77
N GLN A 59 33.03 -4.31 15.46
CA GLN A 59 32.31 -5.46 14.94
C GLN A 59 32.43 -5.54 13.42
N THR A 60 32.31 -4.40 12.74
CA THR A 60 32.23 -4.34 11.28
C THR A 60 33.53 -3.90 10.62
N GLY A 61 34.44 -3.28 11.37
CA GLY A 61 35.64 -2.64 10.82
C GLY A 61 35.36 -1.32 10.09
N LEU A 62 34.10 -0.86 10.06
CA LEU A 62 33.70 0.41 9.44
C LEU A 62 33.88 1.59 10.40
N LEU A 63 33.79 2.83 9.90
CA LEU A 63 33.89 4.00 10.78
C LEU A 63 32.76 4.03 11.82
N SER A 64 33.07 4.52 13.02
CA SER A 64 32.04 4.87 13.99
C SER A 64 31.20 6.05 13.49
N VAL A 65 29.99 6.22 14.03
CA VAL A 65 29.06 7.29 13.66
C VAL A 65 29.74 8.67 13.72
N GLN A 66 30.48 8.99 14.79
CA GLN A 66 31.12 10.30 14.96
C GLN A 66 32.22 10.55 13.91
N ASN A 67 33.02 9.52 13.60
CA ASN A 67 34.09 9.62 12.63
C ASN A 67 33.55 9.69 11.19
N PHE A 68 32.53 8.90 10.87
CA PHE A 68 31.81 8.98 9.60
C PHE A 68 31.22 10.38 9.39
N GLN A 69 30.53 10.93 10.39
CA GLN A 69 29.98 12.30 10.32
C GLN A 69 31.07 13.36 10.11
N SER A 70 32.25 13.17 10.71
CA SER A 70 33.39 14.07 10.52
C SER A 70 33.93 14.04 9.09
N GLU A 71 34.04 12.85 8.49
CA GLU A 71 34.44 12.70 7.09
C GLU A 71 33.38 13.22 6.11
N ALA A 72 32.10 12.94 6.37
CA ALA A 72 30.99 13.51 5.61
C ALA A 72 31.03 15.05 5.64
N LYS A 73 31.20 15.66 6.82
CA LYS A 73 31.38 17.12 6.94
C LYS A 73 32.54 17.63 6.09
N ARG A 74 33.70 16.96 6.12
CA ARG A 74 34.87 17.32 5.30
C ARG A 74 34.58 17.23 3.80
N GLU A 75 33.88 16.19 3.38
CA GLU A 75 33.56 15.98 1.97
C GLU A 75 32.53 16.98 1.46
N LEU A 76 31.52 17.34 2.27
CA LEU A 76 30.60 18.43 1.96
C LEU A 76 31.35 19.76 1.76
N PHE A 77 32.36 20.06 2.60
CA PHE A 77 33.21 21.25 2.40
C PHE A 77 34.05 21.19 1.12
N ARG A 78 34.54 20.00 0.74
CA ARG A 78 35.29 19.80 -0.51
C ARG A 78 34.39 19.99 -1.72
N ALA A 79 33.23 19.35 -1.75
CA ALA A 79 32.20 19.50 -2.78
C ALA A 79 31.79 20.96 -2.97
N ALA A 80 31.60 21.71 -1.88
CA ALA A 80 31.28 23.14 -1.94
C ALA A 80 32.38 23.98 -2.63
N ARG A 81 33.66 23.59 -2.49
CA ARG A 81 34.80 24.27 -3.12
C ARG A 81 35.05 23.83 -4.56
N SER A 82 35.04 22.53 -4.82
CA SER A 82 35.31 21.96 -6.15
C SER A 82 34.14 22.14 -7.12
N GLY A 83 32.93 22.35 -6.60
CA GLY A 83 31.70 22.36 -7.39
C GLY A 83 31.24 20.97 -7.83
N LYS A 84 31.92 19.91 -7.38
CA LYS A 84 31.52 18.52 -7.63
C LYS A 84 30.46 18.10 -6.63
N THR A 85 29.60 17.19 -7.07
CA THR A 85 28.47 16.64 -6.32
C THR A 85 28.91 15.40 -5.56
N GLY A 86 28.19 15.02 -4.51
CA GLY A 86 28.41 13.74 -3.83
C GLY A 86 27.13 13.19 -3.24
N CYS A 87 27.19 11.95 -2.77
CA CYS A 87 26.03 11.19 -2.32
C CYS A 87 26.21 10.76 -0.86
N LEU A 88 25.21 11.04 -0.02
CA LEU A 88 25.07 10.44 1.30
C LEU A 88 23.92 9.44 1.26
N ALA A 89 24.16 8.19 1.65
CA ALA A 89 23.17 7.14 1.66
C ALA A 89 23.19 6.36 2.98
N TYR A 90 22.01 5.92 3.41
CA TYR A 90 21.82 5.04 4.56
C TYR A 90 21.17 3.74 4.11
N CYS A 91 21.63 2.64 4.68
CA CYS A 91 21.10 1.30 4.41
C CYS A 91 20.69 0.63 5.73
N GLU A 92 19.44 0.20 5.80
CA GLU A 92 18.91 -0.68 6.87
C GLU A 92 18.60 -2.06 6.29
N LEU A 93 18.59 -3.09 7.13
CA LEU A 93 18.21 -4.44 6.73
C LEU A 93 16.83 -4.77 7.29
N ASN A 94 15.87 -5.06 6.42
CA ASN A 94 14.47 -5.25 6.78
C ASN A 94 14.26 -6.38 7.81
N GLU A 95 14.99 -7.48 7.66
CA GLU A 95 14.84 -8.69 8.48
C GLU A 95 15.43 -8.53 9.89
N MET A 96 16.24 -7.49 10.13
CA MET A 96 17.10 -7.39 11.31
C MET A 96 16.40 -7.23 12.65
N PRO A 97 15.34 -6.41 12.79
CA PRO A 97 14.57 -6.35 14.02
C PRO A 97 14.02 -7.71 14.45
N ARG A 98 13.55 -8.53 13.50
CA ARG A 98 12.99 -9.87 13.77
C ARG A 98 14.08 -10.90 14.08
N LEU A 99 15.19 -10.86 13.34
CA LEU A 99 16.33 -11.72 13.65
C LEU A 99 16.88 -11.43 15.04
N LYS A 100 16.94 -10.16 15.43
CA LYS A 100 17.33 -9.74 16.77
C LYS A 100 16.35 -10.23 17.84
N GLU A 101 15.04 -10.15 17.60
CA GLU A 101 14.03 -10.68 18.53
C GLU A 101 14.16 -12.19 18.74
N ARG A 102 14.48 -12.94 17.68
CA ARG A 102 14.52 -14.41 17.69
C ARG A 102 15.87 -15.00 18.16
N LEU A 103 16.97 -14.41 17.71
CA LEU A 103 18.34 -14.94 17.89
C LEU A 103 19.19 -14.06 18.82
N GLY A 104 18.65 -12.93 19.30
CA GLY A 104 19.35 -11.96 20.14
C GLY A 104 20.36 -11.10 19.38
N ASP A 105 21.21 -10.39 20.14
CA ASP A 105 22.23 -9.48 19.58
C ASP A 105 23.31 -10.19 18.75
N ARG A 106 23.43 -11.52 18.87
CA ARG A 106 24.40 -12.32 18.10
C ARG A 106 24.12 -12.28 16.60
N ALA A 107 22.85 -12.33 16.19
CA ALA A 107 22.48 -12.25 14.78
C ALA A 107 22.87 -10.89 14.17
N ASN A 108 22.65 -9.80 14.92
CA ASN A 108 23.12 -8.47 14.50
C ASN A 108 24.65 -8.45 14.33
N ARG A 109 25.37 -9.15 15.22
CA ARG A 109 26.83 -9.28 15.13
C ARG A 109 27.29 -9.90 13.82
N GLU A 110 26.86 -11.14 13.59
CA GLU A 110 27.30 -11.97 12.46
C GLU A 110 26.83 -11.43 11.11
N ILE A 111 25.61 -10.88 11.05
CA ILE A 111 25.08 -10.32 9.81
C ILE A 111 25.79 -9.02 9.46
N SER A 112 25.98 -8.08 10.41
CA SER A 112 26.62 -6.82 10.06
C SER A 112 28.09 -6.98 9.67
N GLU A 113 28.78 -7.97 10.22
CA GLU A 113 30.15 -8.33 9.81
C GLU A 113 30.20 -8.85 8.36
N GLN A 114 29.27 -9.74 7.97
CA GLN A 114 29.19 -10.21 6.58
C GLN A 114 28.82 -9.08 5.61
N VAL A 115 27.91 -8.20 6.00
CA VAL A 115 27.49 -7.07 5.16
C VAL A 115 28.60 -6.03 5.01
N SER A 116 29.41 -5.79 6.04
CA SER A 116 30.54 -4.86 5.92
C SER A 116 31.60 -5.37 4.95
N ILE A 117 31.81 -6.68 4.86
CA ILE A 117 32.68 -7.30 3.84
C ILE A 117 32.14 -7.00 2.44
N VAL A 118 30.84 -7.23 2.20
CA VAL A 118 30.22 -6.98 0.90
C VAL A 118 30.36 -5.50 0.51
N LEU A 119 30.07 -4.58 1.44
CA LEU A 119 30.21 -3.13 1.21
C LEU A 119 31.64 -2.77 0.78
N GLN A 120 32.65 -3.29 1.48
CA GLN A 120 34.06 -3.02 1.19
C GLN A 120 34.51 -3.63 -0.15
N GLU A 121 34.04 -4.82 -0.51
CA GLU A 121 34.36 -5.46 -1.79
C GLU A 121 33.77 -4.73 -3.00
N THR A 122 32.57 -4.14 -2.84
CA THR A 122 31.89 -3.38 -3.89
C THR A 122 32.32 -1.91 -4.00
N SER A 123 33.28 -1.48 -3.16
CA SER A 123 33.60 -0.06 -2.98
C SER A 123 34.63 0.49 -3.96
N HIS A 124 34.46 1.76 -4.35
CA HIS A 124 35.52 2.56 -4.95
C HIS A 124 36.50 3.05 -3.86
N PRO A 125 37.79 3.26 -4.15
CA PRO A 125 38.79 3.66 -3.14
C PRO A 125 38.50 4.94 -2.34
N LEU A 126 37.55 5.76 -2.78
CA LEU A 126 37.16 7.01 -2.12
C LEU A 126 35.84 6.88 -1.34
N ASP A 127 35.15 5.75 -1.46
CA ASP A 127 33.91 5.51 -0.74
C ASP A 127 34.22 5.32 0.75
N ILE A 128 33.39 5.95 1.58
CA ILE A 128 33.56 5.92 3.03
C ILE A 128 32.33 5.25 3.62
N PHE A 129 32.56 4.28 4.49
CA PHE A 129 31.50 3.52 5.13
C PHE A 129 31.57 3.66 6.65
N GLY A 130 30.39 3.75 7.27
CA GLY A 130 30.22 3.75 8.71
C GLY A 130 29.14 2.75 9.15
N HIS A 131 29.14 2.43 10.43
CA HIS A 131 28.12 1.57 11.04
C HIS A 131 27.55 2.25 12.30
N ASP A 132 26.23 2.30 12.37
CA ASP A 132 25.48 2.79 13.52
C ASP A 132 25.11 1.60 14.43
N PRO A 133 25.28 1.71 15.76
CA PRO A 133 24.88 0.67 16.71
C PRO A 133 23.40 0.23 16.61
N SER A 134 22.53 1.05 16.02
CA SER A 134 21.14 0.70 15.71
C SER A 134 20.98 -0.34 14.58
N GLY A 135 22.06 -0.68 13.85
CA GLY A 135 22.07 -1.63 12.74
C GLY A 135 21.99 -0.99 11.35
N LYS A 136 22.27 0.31 11.25
CA LYS A 136 22.26 1.08 10.00
C LYS A 136 23.68 1.23 9.45
N PHE A 137 23.84 1.02 8.15
CA PHE A 137 25.07 1.29 7.43
C PHE A 137 25.02 2.70 6.83
N LEU A 138 26.11 3.43 7.03
CA LEU A 138 26.29 4.79 6.55
C LEU A 138 27.24 4.74 5.35
N ILE A 139 26.85 5.35 4.23
CA ILE A 139 27.58 5.27 2.96
C ILE A 139 27.77 6.69 2.44
N LEU A 140 29.01 7.07 2.19
CA LEU A 140 29.38 8.35 1.61
C LEU A 140 30.15 8.09 0.31
N ILE A 141 29.61 8.59 -0.80
CA ILE A 141 30.16 8.41 -2.15
C ILE A 141 30.54 9.79 -2.70
N PRO A 142 31.83 10.17 -2.64
CA PRO A 142 32.30 11.46 -3.14
C PRO A 142 32.18 11.58 -4.67
N GLU A 143 32.16 12.82 -5.16
CA GLU A 143 32.32 13.15 -6.59
C GLU A 143 31.42 12.38 -7.57
N THR A 144 30.18 12.09 -7.18
CA THR A 144 29.25 11.23 -7.93
C THR A 144 27.95 11.97 -8.24
N ASP A 145 27.47 11.83 -9.48
CA ASP A 145 26.19 12.43 -9.90
C ASP A 145 24.97 11.56 -9.50
N GLN A 146 23.76 12.05 -9.79
CA GLN A 146 22.54 11.34 -9.45
C GLN A 146 22.43 9.96 -10.10
N ASN A 147 22.76 9.87 -11.40
CA ASN A 147 22.56 8.67 -12.18
C ASN A 147 23.59 7.61 -11.80
N GLU A 148 24.84 8.03 -11.62
CA GLU A 148 25.93 7.20 -11.13
C GLU A 148 25.65 6.70 -9.71
N CYS A 149 25.23 7.59 -8.79
CA CYS A 149 24.91 7.17 -7.42
C CYS A 149 23.74 6.18 -7.40
N LYS A 150 22.67 6.47 -8.16
CA LYS A 150 21.52 5.55 -8.26
C LYS A 150 21.94 4.19 -8.82
N LYS A 151 22.78 4.17 -9.85
CA LYS A 151 23.29 2.92 -10.44
C LYS A 151 24.11 2.12 -9.43
N TYR A 152 25.08 2.75 -8.77
CA TYR A 152 25.93 2.13 -7.76
C TYR A 152 25.10 1.54 -6.60
N LEU A 153 24.16 2.31 -6.06
CA LEU A 153 23.32 1.83 -4.95
C LEU A 153 22.36 0.71 -5.38
N ASN A 154 21.90 0.69 -6.65
CA ASN A 154 21.13 -0.44 -7.19
C ASN A 154 21.99 -1.70 -7.27
N GLU A 155 23.21 -1.59 -7.79
CA GLU A 155 24.15 -2.72 -7.85
C GLU A 155 24.47 -3.25 -6.45
N LEU A 156 24.68 -2.36 -5.48
CA LEU A 156 24.85 -2.74 -4.07
C LEU A 156 23.62 -3.47 -3.52
N SER A 157 22.41 -2.96 -3.80
CA SER A 157 21.15 -3.57 -3.36
C SER A 157 20.94 -4.97 -3.96
N ASP A 158 21.22 -5.12 -5.26
CA ASP A 158 21.13 -6.38 -5.99
C ASP A 158 22.16 -7.40 -5.47
N ASN A 159 23.38 -6.95 -5.18
CA ASN A 159 24.42 -7.79 -4.59
C ASN A 159 24.02 -8.28 -3.18
N LEU A 160 23.58 -7.37 -2.31
CA LEU A 160 23.13 -7.74 -0.97
C LEU A 160 21.91 -8.67 -1.00
N SER A 161 20.94 -8.46 -1.88
CA SER A 161 19.73 -9.28 -1.92
C SER A 161 19.92 -10.66 -2.59
N SER A 162 20.94 -10.80 -3.44
CA SER A 162 21.26 -12.07 -4.12
C SER A 162 22.09 -13.03 -3.28
N LEU A 163 22.83 -12.51 -2.28
CA LEU A 163 23.66 -13.30 -1.38
C LEU A 163 22.85 -13.99 -0.27
N ASN A 164 23.38 -15.11 0.19
CA ASN A 164 22.88 -15.80 1.38
C ASN A 164 23.80 -15.46 2.55
N PHE A 165 23.23 -14.89 3.61
CA PHE A 165 23.94 -14.60 4.84
C PHE A 165 23.66 -15.68 5.88
N PHE A 166 24.55 -15.82 6.84
CA PHE A 166 24.40 -16.81 7.90
C PHE A 166 24.28 -16.13 9.27
N ALA A 167 23.24 -16.49 10.01
CA ALA A 167 23.13 -16.18 11.43
C ALA A 167 22.97 -17.51 12.18
N ASP A 168 23.94 -17.82 13.02
CA ASP A 168 24.13 -19.12 13.68
C ASP A 168 24.23 -20.28 12.66
N ALA A 169 23.16 -21.06 12.46
CA ALA A 169 23.10 -22.15 11.49
C ALA A 169 22.06 -21.92 10.37
N GLU A 170 21.42 -20.75 10.35
CA GLU A 170 20.35 -20.44 9.40
C GLU A 170 20.87 -19.56 8.26
N SER A 171 20.53 -19.96 7.04
CA SER A 171 20.74 -19.13 5.86
C SER A 171 19.59 -18.15 5.71
N VAL A 172 19.90 -16.86 5.63
CA VAL A 172 18.95 -15.76 5.52
C VAL A 172 19.28 -14.93 4.30
N ARG A 173 18.25 -14.56 3.52
CA ARG A 173 18.36 -13.52 2.49
C ARG A 173 17.92 -12.20 3.08
N LEU A 174 18.66 -11.15 2.78
CA LEU A 174 18.44 -9.84 3.35
C LEU A 174 17.86 -8.90 2.30
N THR A 175 16.91 -8.07 2.72
CA THR A 175 16.31 -7.03 1.90
C THR A 175 16.91 -5.69 2.35
N PRO A 176 17.91 -5.15 1.64
CA PRO A 176 18.45 -3.83 1.91
C PRO A 176 17.41 -2.74 1.61
N ILE A 177 17.24 -1.83 2.56
CA ILE A 177 16.41 -0.64 2.44
C ILE A 177 17.36 0.55 2.37
N ILE A 178 17.45 1.19 1.20
CA ILE A 178 18.43 2.25 0.96
C ILE A 178 17.73 3.59 0.69
N GLY A 179 18.12 4.62 1.42
CA GLY A 179 17.71 6.00 1.20
C GLY A 179 18.92 6.91 1.02
N PHE A 180 18.89 7.82 0.03
CA PHE A 180 20.04 8.67 -0.29
C PHE A 180 19.67 10.12 -0.64
N THR A 181 20.64 11.01 -0.50
CA THR A 181 20.55 12.43 -0.85
C THR A 181 21.82 12.88 -1.54
N LEU A 182 21.68 13.70 -2.58
CA LEU A 182 22.79 14.39 -3.21
C LEU A 182 23.09 15.68 -2.46
N PHE A 183 24.37 15.95 -2.23
CA PHE A 183 24.83 17.23 -1.73
C PHE A 183 25.54 18.02 -2.83
N GLU A 184 25.01 19.19 -3.10
CA GLU A 184 25.61 20.24 -3.92
C GLU A 184 25.56 21.53 -3.10
N LYS A 185 26.63 22.33 -3.17
CA LYS A 185 26.84 23.66 -2.58
C LYS A 185 25.76 24.21 -1.62
N GLU A 186 26.21 24.62 -0.42
CA GLU A 186 25.51 25.43 0.60
C GLU A 186 24.71 24.70 1.69
N LYS A 187 24.71 23.36 1.75
CA LYS A 187 24.01 22.63 2.83
C LYS A 187 24.93 22.20 3.96
N GLY A 188 24.50 22.45 5.19
CA GLY A 188 25.12 21.86 6.38
C GLY A 188 24.89 20.35 6.41
N PHE A 189 25.80 19.60 7.05
CA PHE A 189 25.66 18.15 7.19
C PHE A 189 24.33 17.76 7.83
N GLU A 190 23.86 18.56 8.79
CA GLU A 190 22.61 18.33 9.52
C GLU A 190 21.38 18.32 8.58
N GLU A 191 21.36 19.18 7.55
CA GLU A 191 20.28 19.20 6.57
C GLU A 191 20.36 17.99 5.61
N VAL A 192 21.57 17.60 5.20
CA VAL A 192 21.78 16.45 4.31
C VAL A 192 21.47 15.13 5.03
N ASP A 193 21.85 15.03 6.30
CA ASP A 193 21.52 13.92 7.19
C ASP A 193 20.00 13.79 7.35
N GLU A 194 19.29 14.87 7.71
CA GLU A 194 17.83 14.84 7.85
C GLU A 194 17.13 14.38 6.56
N LYS A 195 17.56 14.90 5.41
CA LYS A 195 17.04 14.51 4.10
C LYS A 195 17.29 13.03 3.79
N THR A 196 18.47 12.52 4.13
CA THR A 196 18.84 11.13 3.93
C THR A 196 18.03 10.20 4.85
N GLN A 197 17.79 10.62 6.10
CA GLN A 197 16.88 9.89 7.00
C GLN A 197 15.44 9.86 6.46
N ILE A 198 14.93 10.98 5.93
CA ILE A 198 13.61 11.00 5.29
C ILE A 198 13.55 10.05 4.09
N ALA A 199 14.58 10.03 3.25
CA ALA A 199 14.66 9.12 2.11
C ALA A 199 14.66 7.65 2.56
N LEU A 200 15.37 7.32 3.64
CA LEU A 200 15.41 5.97 4.22
C LEU A 200 14.06 5.56 4.83
N GLU A 201 13.42 6.46 5.58
CA GLU A 201 12.07 6.21 6.12
C GLU A 201 11.03 5.99 5.02
N TYR A 202 11.16 6.74 3.92
CA TYR A 202 10.33 6.57 2.74
C TYR A 202 10.57 5.20 2.08
N ALA A 203 11.83 4.81 1.83
CA ALA A 203 12.17 3.48 1.32
C ALA A 203 11.60 2.36 2.19
N ARG A 204 11.76 2.46 3.52
CA ARG A 204 11.21 1.51 4.49
C ARG A 204 9.69 1.36 4.41
N SER A 205 8.98 2.47 4.16
CA SER A 205 7.52 2.44 4.03
C SER A 205 7.04 1.66 2.80
N GLN A 206 7.85 1.63 1.74
CA GLN A 206 7.54 0.93 0.49
C GLN A 206 7.95 -0.54 0.52
N MET A 207 8.96 -0.89 1.33
CA MET A 207 9.62 -2.20 1.38
C MET A 207 10.05 -2.69 -0.01
N ASP A 208 10.90 -1.91 -0.68
CA ASP A 208 11.49 -2.29 -1.95
C ASP A 208 13.03 -2.35 -1.89
N LEU A 209 13.59 -3.08 -2.86
CA LEU A 209 15.02 -3.21 -3.10
C LEU A 209 15.59 -2.01 -3.88
N GLU A 210 14.78 -1.02 -4.27
CA GLU A 210 15.26 0.10 -5.07
C GLU A 210 15.65 1.28 -4.16
N PRO A 211 16.91 1.75 -4.18
CA PRO A 211 17.34 2.90 -3.42
C PRO A 211 16.49 4.14 -3.74
N LYS A 212 16.03 4.84 -2.70
CA LYS A 212 15.19 6.04 -2.84
C LYS A 212 15.96 7.32 -2.61
N ILE A 213 15.85 8.26 -3.54
CA ILE A 213 16.37 9.61 -3.38
C ILE A 213 15.41 10.48 -2.58
N TYR A 214 15.93 11.38 -1.76
CA TYR A 214 15.13 12.45 -1.17
C TYR A 214 14.47 13.32 -2.24
N ASN A 215 13.15 13.48 -2.15
CA ASN A 215 12.35 14.40 -2.95
C ASN A 215 11.15 14.94 -2.11
N ASP A 216 10.38 15.86 -2.69
CA ASP A 216 9.22 16.45 -2.00
C ASP A 216 8.13 15.41 -1.65
N GLU A 217 8.00 14.36 -2.45
CA GLU A 217 7.05 13.26 -2.22
C GLU A 217 7.44 12.42 -1.01
N ALA A 218 8.72 12.06 -0.90
CA ALA A 218 9.28 11.33 0.24
C ALA A 218 9.06 12.12 1.53
N LYS A 219 9.36 13.43 1.51
CA LYS A 219 9.11 14.32 2.66
C LYS A 219 7.64 14.31 3.08
N ARG A 220 6.71 14.55 2.15
CA ARG A 220 5.26 14.57 2.45
C ARG A 220 4.76 13.23 2.98
N THR A 221 5.23 12.13 2.39
CA THR A 221 4.85 10.77 2.80
C THR A 221 5.32 10.48 4.21
N VAL A 222 6.59 10.75 4.52
CA VAL A 222 7.17 10.51 5.84
C VAL A 222 6.54 11.41 6.91
N GLU A 223 6.29 12.68 6.62
CA GLU A 223 5.58 13.58 7.53
C GLU A 223 4.18 13.03 7.89
N LYS A 224 3.43 12.53 6.90
CA LYS A 224 2.13 11.89 7.14
C LYS A 224 2.24 10.63 8.01
N ILE A 225 3.25 9.79 7.77
CA ILE A 225 3.52 8.58 8.57
C ILE A 225 3.85 8.96 10.01
N ARG A 226 4.74 9.95 10.22
CA ARG A 226 5.15 10.44 11.53
C ARG A 226 3.96 11.02 12.30
N GLN A 227 3.12 11.83 11.66
CA GLN A 227 1.89 12.39 12.26
C GLN A 227 0.92 11.28 12.68
N THR A 228 0.71 10.28 11.82
CA THR A 228 -0.18 9.14 12.12
C THR A 228 0.35 8.34 13.31
N THR A 229 1.66 8.09 13.36
CA THR A 229 2.31 7.33 14.44
C THR A 229 2.27 8.05 15.79
N GLN A 230 2.48 9.37 15.79
CA GLN A 230 2.39 10.20 17.00
C GLN A 230 0.96 10.21 17.58
N HIS A 231 -0.07 10.22 16.72
CA HIS A 231 -1.45 10.21 17.18
C HIS A 231 -1.86 8.89 17.84
N ILE A 232 -1.31 7.76 17.39
CA ILE A 232 -1.60 6.43 17.96
C ILE A 232 -0.96 6.26 19.34
N ARG A 233 0.25 6.80 19.56
CA ARG A 233 0.97 6.68 20.85
C ARG A 233 0.37 7.51 21.99
N SER A 234 -0.49 8.48 21.71
CA SER A 234 -1.11 9.35 22.74
C SER A 234 -2.43 8.81 23.32
N LEU A 235 -2.84 7.60 22.95
CA LEU A 235 -4.12 7.01 23.35
C LEU A 235 -3.99 6.15 24.63
N SER A 236 -4.68 6.54 25.71
CA SER A 236 -4.68 5.84 27.00
C SER A 236 -5.57 4.57 27.00
N PRO A 237 -5.46 3.65 27.98
CA PRO A 237 -6.28 2.43 28.05
C PRO A 237 -7.80 2.68 28.05
N ILE A 238 -8.24 3.83 28.58
CA ILE A 238 -9.65 4.26 28.57
C ILE A 238 -10.15 4.52 27.14
N SER A 239 -9.28 5.00 26.25
CA SER A 239 -9.61 5.25 24.84
C SER A 239 -9.88 3.96 24.05
N GLN A 240 -9.38 2.81 24.52
CA GLN A 240 -9.55 1.52 23.86
C GLN A 240 -10.95 0.93 24.09
N PHE A 241 -11.55 1.16 25.26
CA PHE A 241 -12.97 0.87 25.53
C PHE A 241 -13.92 1.75 24.69
N PHE A 242 -13.54 3.01 24.44
CA PHE A 242 -14.28 3.90 23.54
C PHE A 242 -14.18 3.50 22.05
N GLN A 243 -13.24 2.63 21.64
CA GLN A 243 -13.16 2.19 20.23
C GLN A 243 -14.34 1.32 19.79
N ASP A 244 -14.96 0.58 20.71
CA ASP A 244 -16.12 -0.27 20.41
C ASP A 244 -17.43 0.53 20.34
N THR A 245 -17.54 1.63 21.08
CA THR A 245 -18.66 2.58 21.00
C THR A 245 -18.45 3.68 19.94
N ARG A 246 -17.23 3.81 19.39
CA ARG A 246 -16.83 4.86 18.43
C ARG A 246 -17.62 4.84 17.14
N THR A 247 -17.94 3.64 16.61
CA THR A 247 -18.71 3.55 15.35
C THR A 247 -20.16 4.02 15.55
N LEU A 248 -20.75 3.72 16.71
CA LEU A 248 -22.07 4.25 17.09
C LEU A 248 -22.01 5.76 17.29
N PHE A 249 -20.95 6.28 17.91
CA PHE A 249 -20.73 7.71 18.06
C PHE A 249 -20.54 8.43 16.71
N GLN A 250 -19.77 7.86 15.78
CA GLN A 250 -19.62 8.37 14.40
C GLN A 250 -20.95 8.36 13.64
N PHE A 251 -21.73 7.29 13.78
CA PHE A 251 -23.07 7.22 13.24
C PHE A 251 -23.98 8.33 13.83
N LEU A 252 -23.90 8.56 15.14
CA LEU A 252 -24.67 9.62 15.80
C LEU A 252 -24.24 11.01 15.33
N ILE A 253 -22.93 11.28 15.28
CA ILE A 253 -22.38 12.55 14.77
C ILE A 253 -22.84 12.79 13.34
N THR A 254 -22.67 11.81 12.46
CA THR A 254 -23.09 11.96 11.05
C THR A 254 -24.58 12.27 10.95
N THR A 255 -25.42 11.56 11.71
CA THR A 255 -26.87 11.82 11.79
C THR A 255 -27.18 13.23 12.26
N VAL A 256 -26.52 13.70 13.33
CA VAL A 256 -26.67 15.08 13.82
C VAL A 256 -26.24 16.09 12.76
N MET A 257 -25.12 15.85 12.07
CA MET A 257 -24.57 16.75 11.06
C MET A 257 -25.44 16.90 9.82
N TYR A 258 -25.98 15.81 9.25
CA TYR A 258 -26.78 15.93 8.02
C TYR A 258 -28.27 16.19 8.29
N MET A 259 -28.80 15.84 9.47
CA MET A 259 -30.23 15.92 9.77
C MET A 259 -30.55 17.01 10.79
N VAL A 260 -29.99 16.94 12.00
CA VAL A 260 -30.39 17.81 13.12
C VAL A 260 -29.92 19.25 12.89
N ILE A 261 -28.65 19.45 12.54
CA ILE A 261 -28.08 20.79 12.32
C ILE A 261 -28.81 21.51 11.16
N PRO A 262 -29.00 20.91 9.97
CA PRO A 262 -29.71 21.58 8.88
C PRO A 262 -31.19 21.86 9.22
N PHE A 263 -31.88 20.94 9.89
CA PHE A 263 -33.25 21.19 10.35
C PHE A 263 -33.34 22.41 11.26
N LEU A 264 -32.46 22.50 12.28
CA LEU A 264 -32.42 23.64 13.19
C LEU A 264 -32.04 24.94 12.47
N MET A 265 -31.15 24.85 11.47
CA MET A 265 -30.78 25.98 10.63
C MET A 265 -31.96 26.49 9.80
N TYR A 266 -32.71 25.60 9.13
CA TYR A 266 -33.91 25.98 8.38
C TYR A 266 -34.97 26.61 9.29
N TRP A 267 -35.19 26.00 10.45
CA TRP A 267 -36.11 26.52 11.45
C TRP A 267 -35.72 27.91 11.97
N PHE A 268 -34.43 28.14 12.26
CA PHE A 268 -33.94 29.44 12.72
C PHE A 268 -34.02 30.51 11.63
N LEU A 269 -33.62 30.18 10.39
CA LEU A 269 -33.65 31.12 9.27
C LEU A 269 -35.08 31.56 8.92
N ASP A 270 -36.04 30.63 8.97
CA ASP A 270 -37.46 30.94 8.80
C ASP A 270 -37.97 31.92 9.87
N ARG A 271 -37.53 31.76 11.13
CA ARG A 271 -37.90 32.65 12.26
C ARG A 271 -37.40 34.08 12.11
N ILE A 272 -36.30 34.29 11.39
CA ILE A 272 -35.79 35.63 11.07
C ILE A 272 -36.30 36.14 9.71
N GLY A 273 -37.26 35.43 9.09
CA GLY A 273 -37.94 35.83 7.85
C GLY A 273 -37.22 35.41 6.56
N ALA A 274 -36.23 34.51 6.63
CA ALA A 274 -35.44 34.06 5.48
C ALA A 274 -35.65 32.56 5.22
N ASP A 275 -36.66 32.19 4.43
CA ASP A 275 -36.85 30.78 4.03
C ASP A 275 -35.96 30.40 2.83
N ILE A 276 -34.88 29.66 3.11
CA ILE A 276 -33.95 29.16 2.09
C ILE A 276 -34.32 27.77 1.55
N THR A 277 -35.30 27.09 2.14
CA THR A 277 -35.60 25.68 1.84
C THR A 277 -36.02 25.41 0.40
N PRO A 278 -36.74 26.30 -0.32
CA PRO A 278 -37.03 26.09 -1.74
C PRO A 278 -35.76 26.07 -2.59
N VAL A 279 -34.78 26.93 -2.29
CA VAL A 279 -33.50 26.99 -3.02
C VAL A 279 -32.71 25.70 -2.79
N VAL A 280 -32.62 25.25 -1.53
CA VAL A 280 -31.95 23.99 -1.21
C VAL A 280 -32.65 22.80 -1.87
N TYR A 281 -33.98 22.77 -1.88
CA TYR A 281 -34.75 21.74 -2.58
C TYR A 281 -34.39 21.68 -4.07
N TYR A 282 -34.32 22.82 -4.77
CA TYR A 282 -33.90 22.82 -6.18
C TYR A 282 -32.47 22.34 -6.39
N ILE A 283 -31.54 22.67 -5.47
CA ILE A 283 -30.17 22.14 -5.51
C ILE A 283 -30.18 20.60 -5.41
N ILE A 284 -30.97 20.03 -4.50
CA ILE A 284 -31.10 18.58 -4.34
C ILE A 284 -31.69 17.95 -5.61
N VAL A 285 -32.76 18.53 -6.16
CA VAL A 285 -33.39 18.04 -7.40
C VAL A 285 -32.39 18.02 -8.55
N VAL A 286 -31.63 19.10 -8.74
CA VAL A 286 -30.57 19.17 -9.77
C VAL A 286 -29.49 18.12 -9.52
N ALA A 287 -29.07 17.93 -8.27
CA ALA A 287 -28.07 16.92 -7.91
C ALA A 287 -28.54 15.50 -8.21
N LEU A 288 -29.79 15.18 -7.86
CA LEU A 288 -30.41 13.88 -8.15
C LEU A 288 -30.54 13.65 -9.66
N LEU A 289 -31.02 14.65 -10.42
CA LEU A 289 -31.14 14.57 -11.87
C LEU A 289 -29.77 14.40 -12.54
N MET A 290 -28.78 15.20 -12.15
CA MET A 290 -27.42 15.11 -12.70
C MET A 290 -26.84 13.71 -12.47
N THR A 291 -26.95 13.19 -11.25
CA THR A 291 -26.46 11.85 -10.91
C THR A 291 -27.19 10.77 -11.71
N ALA A 292 -28.51 10.86 -11.80
CA ALA A 292 -29.32 9.93 -12.59
C ALA A 292 -28.95 9.94 -14.09
N ILE A 293 -28.78 11.13 -14.68
CA ILE A 293 -28.37 11.29 -16.07
C ILE A 293 -26.99 10.66 -16.31
N ILE A 294 -26.02 10.89 -15.42
CA ILE A 294 -24.67 10.34 -15.57
C ILE A 294 -24.71 8.81 -15.52
N ILE A 295 -25.46 8.22 -14.59
CA ILE A 295 -25.60 6.77 -14.49
C ILE A 295 -26.21 6.18 -15.77
N TRP A 296 -27.24 6.81 -16.33
CA TRP A 296 -27.82 6.40 -17.61
C TRP A 296 -26.80 6.50 -18.76
N ILE A 297 -26.04 7.60 -18.83
CA ILE A 297 -24.99 7.79 -19.83
C ILE A 297 -23.92 6.69 -19.72
N GLU A 298 -23.43 6.39 -18.51
CA GLU A 298 -22.49 5.29 -18.28
C GLU A 298 -23.08 3.95 -18.76
N GLY A 299 -24.33 3.68 -18.43
CA GLY A 299 -25.07 2.50 -18.90
C GLY A 299 -25.12 2.39 -20.42
N PHE A 300 -25.55 3.43 -21.12
CA PHE A 300 -25.60 3.42 -22.59
C PHE A 300 -24.21 3.33 -23.24
N LEU A 301 -23.21 3.98 -22.66
CA LEU A 301 -21.83 3.92 -23.17
C LEU A 301 -21.20 2.54 -22.98
N SER A 302 -21.61 1.78 -21.95
CA SER A 302 -21.16 0.41 -21.71
C SER A 302 -21.61 -0.58 -22.78
N LEU A 303 -22.71 -0.29 -23.49
CA LEU A 303 -23.19 -1.12 -24.60
C LEU A 303 -22.26 -1.07 -25.81
N LYS A 304 -21.40 -0.05 -25.91
CA LYS A 304 -20.41 0.07 -26.99
C LYS A 304 -19.17 -0.77 -26.65
N GLU A 305 -19.12 -1.96 -27.24
CA GLU A 305 -17.99 -2.86 -27.04
C GLU A 305 -16.73 -2.33 -27.75
N LYS A 306 -15.59 -2.45 -27.07
CA LYS A 306 -14.27 -2.27 -27.67
C LYS A 306 -13.48 -3.52 -27.32
N HIS A 307 -12.98 -4.19 -28.34
CA HIS A 307 -12.20 -5.41 -28.19
C HIS A 307 -10.75 -5.14 -28.58
N PRO A 308 -9.78 -5.82 -27.97
CA PRO A 308 -8.42 -5.82 -28.49
C PRO A 308 -8.40 -6.59 -29.83
N PRO A 309 -7.37 -6.41 -30.66
CA PRO A 309 -7.21 -7.24 -31.86
C PRO A 309 -7.09 -8.73 -31.46
N GLU A 310 -7.55 -9.63 -32.33
CA GLU A 310 -7.47 -11.08 -32.06
C GLU A 310 -6.02 -11.58 -31.99
N ILE A 311 -5.13 -10.95 -32.76
CA ILE A 311 -3.70 -11.21 -32.78
C ILE A 311 -3.00 -9.92 -32.36
N PRO A 312 -2.09 -9.97 -31.37
CA PRO A 312 -1.35 -8.78 -30.96
C PRO A 312 -0.44 -8.28 -32.10
N GLY A 313 -0.25 -6.97 -32.20
CA GLY A 313 0.71 -6.37 -33.14
C GLY A 313 2.18 -6.73 -32.85
N LEU A 314 2.48 -7.31 -31.68
CA LEU A 314 3.81 -7.74 -31.23
C LEU A 314 3.76 -9.19 -30.75
N GLU A 315 4.90 -9.89 -30.80
CA GLU A 315 5.02 -11.24 -30.23
C GLU A 315 4.70 -11.26 -28.73
N TYR A 316 4.30 -12.41 -28.21
CA TYR A 316 4.01 -12.59 -26.78
C TYR A 316 5.33 -12.58 -25.98
N PRO A 317 5.59 -11.56 -25.12
CA PRO A 317 6.83 -11.48 -24.36
C PRO A 317 6.76 -12.39 -23.13
N GLN A 318 7.80 -12.41 -22.31
CA GLN A 318 7.68 -13.02 -20.97
C GLN A 318 6.69 -12.23 -20.12
N ALA A 319 5.93 -12.93 -19.29
CA ALA A 319 4.93 -12.34 -18.40
C ALA A 319 5.13 -12.78 -16.95
N SER A 320 4.68 -11.99 -16.00
CA SER A 320 4.69 -12.34 -14.59
C SER A 320 3.31 -12.18 -13.94
N ALA A 321 2.98 -13.04 -12.99
CA ALA A 321 1.83 -12.91 -12.11
C ALA A 321 2.32 -12.62 -10.69
N ILE A 322 1.83 -11.56 -10.05
CA ILE A 322 2.03 -11.32 -8.62
C ILE A 322 0.73 -11.65 -7.90
N ILE A 323 0.79 -12.61 -6.99
CA ILE A 323 -0.31 -13.00 -6.11
C ILE A 323 0.04 -12.52 -4.70
N ALA A 324 -0.68 -11.53 -4.19
CA ALA A 324 -0.46 -10.98 -2.86
C ALA A 324 -1.34 -11.70 -1.82
N ALA A 325 -0.73 -12.19 -0.74
CA ALA A 325 -1.45 -12.96 0.27
C ALA A 325 -1.03 -12.63 1.70
N TYR A 326 -2.03 -12.41 2.57
CA TYR A 326 -1.83 -12.50 4.02
C TYR A 326 -2.18 -13.92 4.48
N MET A 327 -1.16 -14.75 4.70
CA MET A 327 -1.36 -16.20 4.84
C MET A 327 -2.32 -16.62 5.96
N PRO A 328 -2.37 -15.98 7.14
CA PRO A 328 -3.34 -16.36 8.17
C PRO A 328 -4.79 -16.33 7.71
N ASN A 329 -5.13 -15.46 6.75
CA ASN A 329 -6.47 -15.35 6.20
C ASN A 329 -6.70 -16.18 4.94
N GLU A 330 -5.63 -16.51 4.20
CA GLU A 330 -5.72 -17.07 2.85
C GLU A 330 -5.16 -18.49 2.76
N ALA A 331 -4.70 -19.08 3.87
CA ALA A 331 -4.09 -20.42 3.88
C ALA A 331 -4.99 -21.52 3.28
N TYR A 332 -6.31 -21.37 3.36
CA TYR A 332 -7.27 -22.35 2.83
C TYR A 332 -7.58 -22.16 1.34
N THR A 333 -7.39 -20.97 0.79
CA THR A 333 -7.64 -20.65 -0.63
C THR A 333 -6.38 -20.70 -1.48
N ILE A 334 -5.23 -20.38 -0.90
CA ILE A 334 -4.03 -20.09 -1.68
C ILE A 334 -3.52 -21.27 -2.50
N LEU A 335 -3.67 -22.50 -2.01
CA LEU A 335 -3.23 -23.69 -2.76
C LEU A 335 -4.03 -23.89 -4.04
N ASP A 336 -5.34 -23.65 -3.99
CA ASP A 336 -6.20 -23.79 -5.16
C ASP A 336 -5.95 -22.67 -6.15
N THR A 337 -5.74 -21.44 -5.66
CA THR A 337 -5.31 -20.31 -6.49
C THR A 337 -4.01 -20.62 -7.21
N ILE A 338 -2.97 -21.10 -6.51
CA ILE A 338 -1.68 -21.40 -7.15
C ILE A 338 -1.81 -22.51 -8.19
N LYS A 339 -2.57 -23.58 -7.93
CA LYS A 339 -2.84 -24.61 -8.95
C LYS A 339 -3.52 -24.02 -10.18
N HIS A 340 -4.51 -23.16 -9.98
CA HIS A 340 -5.22 -22.47 -11.05
C HIS A 340 -4.27 -21.62 -11.91
N PHE A 341 -3.33 -20.90 -11.29
CA PHE A 341 -2.31 -20.13 -12.02
C PHE A 341 -1.33 -21.00 -12.81
N LEU A 342 -0.98 -22.19 -12.31
CA LEU A 342 -0.11 -23.13 -13.01
C LEU A 342 -0.77 -23.76 -14.25
N GLU A 343 -2.11 -23.73 -14.32
CA GLU A 343 -2.91 -24.22 -15.45
C GLU A 343 -3.20 -23.14 -16.52
N LEU A 344 -2.67 -21.92 -16.37
CA LEU A 344 -2.88 -20.85 -17.34
C LEU A 344 -2.16 -21.13 -18.66
N ASP A 345 -2.83 -20.78 -19.75
CA ASP A 345 -2.33 -20.94 -21.11
C ASP A 345 -1.62 -19.64 -21.52
N TYR A 346 -0.30 -19.72 -21.72
CA TYR A 346 0.48 -18.59 -22.21
C TYR A 346 1.57 -19.08 -23.20
N PRO A 347 1.72 -18.46 -24.39
CA PRO A 347 2.65 -18.95 -25.42
C PRO A 347 4.13 -18.86 -25.05
N ASN A 348 4.50 -17.95 -24.15
CA ASN A 348 5.88 -17.75 -23.69
C ASN A 348 5.98 -18.09 -22.19
N ASN A 349 7.11 -17.79 -21.55
CA ASN A 349 7.30 -18.04 -20.13
C ASN A 349 6.39 -17.14 -19.28
N LEU A 350 5.64 -17.76 -18.36
CA LEU A 350 4.82 -17.09 -17.36
C LEU A 350 5.40 -17.40 -15.97
N GLN A 351 5.99 -16.39 -15.34
CA GLN A 351 6.46 -16.46 -13.96
C GLN A 351 5.29 -16.24 -13.00
N ILE A 352 5.20 -17.02 -11.93
CA ILE A 352 4.16 -16.88 -10.90
C ILE A 352 4.85 -16.59 -9.56
N ILE A 353 4.67 -15.38 -9.05
CA ILE A 353 5.24 -14.94 -7.76
C ILE A 353 4.13 -14.91 -6.73
N LEU A 354 4.20 -15.80 -5.74
CA LEU A 354 3.40 -15.71 -4.53
C LEU A 354 4.14 -14.85 -3.52
N ALA A 355 3.72 -13.59 -3.38
CA ALA A 355 4.25 -12.64 -2.42
C ALA A 355 3.37 -12.61 -1.18
N TYR A 356 3.89 -13.12 -0.07
CA TYR A 356 3.08 -13.35 1.11
C TYR A 356 3.77 -12.98 2.41
N ASN A 357 2.96 -12.65 3.41
CA ASN A 357 3.40 -12.37 4.76
C ASN A 357 2.65 -13.24 5.78
N THR A 358 3.36 -13.67 6.82
CA THR A 358 2.79 -14.44 7.92
C THR A 358 3.51 -14.09 9.24
N PRO A 359 2.78 -13.89 10.36
CA PRO A 359 3.39 -13.60 11.65
C PRO A 359 4.02 -14.84 12.29
N LYS A 360 3.62 -16.04 11.85
CA LYS A 360 4.14 -17.31 12.35
C LYS A 360 4.17 -18.36 11.24
N PRO A 361 5.04 -19.38 11.34
CA PRO A 361 5.03 -20.49 10.41
C PRO A 361 3.66 -21.19 10.36
N LEU A 362 3.20 -21.54 9.16
CA LEU A 362 1.93 -22.21 8.89
C LEU A 362 2.15 -23.50 8.08
N PRO A 363 1.36 -24.58 8.31
CA PRO A 363 1.54 -25.86 7.61
C PRO A 363 1.48 -25.75 6.08
N VAL A 364 0.70 -24.81 5.54
CA VAL A 364 0.56 -24.58 4.09
C VAL A 364 1.88 -24.21 3.42
N GLU A 365 2.82 -23.57 4.12
CA GLU A 365 4.12 -23.16 3.57
C GLU A 365 4.93 -24.37 3.07
N LYS A 366 4.90 -25.50 3.80
CA LYS A 366 5.59 -26.73 3.37
C LYS A 366 5.03 -27.28 2.06
N THR A 367 3.71 -27.19 1.88
CA THR A 367 3.04 -27.66 0.66
C THR A 367 3.38 -26.76 -0.52
N LEU A 368 3.39 -25.44 -0.31
CA LEU A 368 3.81 -24.48 -1.32
C LEU A 368 5.28 -24.69 -1.73
N GLN A 369 6.17 -24.93 -0.77
CA GLN A 369 7.59 -25.23 -1.06
C GLN A 369 7.74 -26.49 -1.91
N GLN A 370 6.92 -27.52 -1.67
CA GLN A 370 6.92 -28.72 -2.51
C GLN A 370 6.40 -28.44 -3.92
N LEU A 371 5.42 -27.55 -4.08
CA LEU A 371 4.93 -27.13 -5.40
C LEU A 371 6.00 -26.32 -6.16
N ALA A 372 6.67 -25.37 -5.48
CA ALA A 372 7.72 -24.55 -6.09
C ALA A 372 8.95 -25.38 -6.51
N LYS A 373 9.23 -26.50 -5.82
CA LYS A 373 10.25 -27.46 -6.25
C LYS A 373 9.85 -28.25 -7.50
N LYS A 374 8.55 -28.41 -7.75
CA LYS A 374 8.03 -29.19 -8.89
C LYS A 374 7.84 -28.33 -10.15
N ASP A 375 7.42 -27.09 -9.99
CA ASP A 375 7.17 -26.18 -11.10
C ASP A 375 8.10 -24.95 -11.01
N PRO A 376 9.08 -24.81 -11.93
CA PRO A 376 10.06 -23.72 -11.88
C PRO A 376 9.45 -22.35 -12.17
N ARG A 377 8.19 -22.27 -12.65
CA ARG A 377 7.48 -21.00 -12.82
C ARG A 377 7.08 -20.39 -11.48
N LEU A 378 6.91 -21.20 -10.43
CA LEU A 378 6.42 -20.76 -9.13
C LEU A 378 7.57 -20.28 -8.23
N MET A 379 7.60 -18.98 -7.96
CA MET A 379 8.46 -18.35 -6.97
C MET A 379 7.67 -18.04 -5.71
N LEU A 380 8.16 -18.49 -4.56
CA LEU A 380 7.63 -18.12 -3.26
C LEU A 380 8.46 -16.98 -2.69
N LEU A 381 7.84 -15.83 -2.46
CA LEU A 381 8.45 -14.68 -1.84
C LEU A 381 7.77 -14.42 -0.49
N LYS A 382 8.43 -14.86 0.58
CA LYS A 382 8.00 -14.54 1.94
C LYS A 382 8.52 -13.15 2.30
N VAL A 383 7.63 -12.17 2.36
CA VAL A 383 7.96 -10.78 2.66
C VAL A 383 7.86 -10.59 4.17
N GLU A 384 8.99 -10.81 4.86
CA GLU A 384 9.10 -10.53 6.28
C GLU A 384 8.87 -9.04 6.55
N GLY A 385 8.23 -8.69 7.66
CA GLY A 385 7.91 -7.31 8.02
C GLY A 385 6.62 -6.76 7.39
N SER A 386 6.15 -7.35 6.30
CA SER A 386 5.00 -6.80 5.56
C SER A 386 3.70 -6.84 6.36
N GLU A 387 2.95 -5.74 6.25
CA GLU A 387 1.65 -5.53 6.87
C GLU A 387 0.55 -5.28 5.83
N SER A 388 0.90 -5.11 4.55
CA SER A 388 -0.04 -4.73 3.50
C SER A 388 0.20 -5.46 2.18
N LYS A 389 -0.85 -5.47 1.35
CA LYS A 389 -0.78 -5.91 -0.04
C LYS A 389 0.23 -5.09 -0.84
N SER A 390 0.23 -3.78 -0.67
CA SER A 390 1.13 -2.87 -1.39
C SER A 390 2.61 -3.22 -1.16
N GLN A 391 2.99 -3.54 0.08
CA GLN A 391 4.35 -3.94 0.43
C GLN A 391 4.72 -5.29 -0.19
N ASN A 392 3.79 -6.26 -0.18
CA ASN A 392 4.00 -7.54 -0.85
C ASN A 392 4.20 -7.36 -2.36
N VAL A 393 3.38 -6.52 -3.01
CA VAL A 393 3.52 -6.21 -4.44
C VAL A 393 4.83 -5.49 -4.72
N ASN A 394 5.19 -4.47 -3.93
CA ASN A 394 6.42 -3.70 -4.11
C ASN A 394 7.68 -4.58 -4.00
N ALA A 395 7.73 -5.47 -3.02
CA ALA A 395 8.80 -6.45 -2.87
C ALA A 395 8.85 -7.42 -4.07
N ALA A 396 7.69 -7.89 -4.54
CA ALA A 396 7.59 -8.80 -5.68
C ALA A 396 8.06 -8.18 -7.00
N ILE A 397 7.81 -6.88 -7.23
CA ILE A 397 8.22 -6.17 -8.46
C ILE A 397 9.72 -6.29 -8.73
N ALA A 398 10.55 -6.35 -7.69
CA ALA A 398 12.00 -6.48 -7.85
C ALA A 398 12.42 -7.84 -8.45
N HIS A 399 11.56 -8.86 -8.32
CA HIS A 399 11.79 -10.20 -8.86
C HIS A 399 11.02 -10.49 -10.15
N VAL A 400 10.25 -9.52 -10.66
CA VAL A 400 9.50 -9.65 -11.91
C VAL A 400 10.46 -9.72 -13.09
N THR A 401 10.30 -10.75 -13.91
CA THR A 401 11.06 -10.99 -15.14
C THR A 401 10.29 -10.66 -16.41
N GLY A 402 8.96 -10.65 -16.36
CA GLY A 402 8.10 -10.35 -17.51
C GLY A 402 8.11 -8.88 -17.92
N GLU A 403 7.85 -8.62 -19.21
CA GLU A 403 7.66 -7.26 -19.75
C GLU A 403 6.37 -6.61 -19.23
N PHE A 404 5.37 -7.44 -18.91
CA PHE A 404 4.16 -7.03 -18.22
C PHE A 404 3.82 -7.98 -17.08
N VAL A 405 3.03 -7.46 -16.15
CA VAL A 405 2.70 -8.13 -14.90
C VAL A 405 1.21 -8.04 -14.58
N GLY A 406 0.60 -9.17 -14.23
CA GLY A 406 -0.75 -9.24 -13.68
C GLY A 406 -0.73 -9.24 -12.16
N ILE A 407 -1.54 -8.41 -11.52
CA ILE A 407 -1.66 -8.31 -10.06
C ILE A 407 -2.96 -8.94 -9.60
N PHE A 408 -2.87 -9.84 -8.62
CA PHE A 408 -4.00 -10.63 -8.14
C PHE A 408 -4.01 -10.76 -6.61
N ASP A 409 -5.22 -10.73 -6.04
CA ASP A 409 -5.42 -11.19 -4.67
C ASP A 409 -5.41 -12.72 -4.58
N ALA A 410 -5.15 -13.24 -3.38
CA ALA A 410 -4.97 -14.65 -3.09
C ALA A 410 -6.16 -15.57 -3.44
N ASP A 411 -7.34 -15.03 -3.76
CA ASP A 411 -8.56 -15.77 -4.08
C ASP A 411 -9.02 -15.65 -5.54
N HIS A 412 -8.20 -15.05 -6.39
CA HIS A 412 -8.52 -14.84 -7.80
C HIS A 412 -8.19 -16.03 -8.70
N HIS A 413 -9.13 -16.40 -9.55
CA HIS A 413 -9.01 -17.45 -10.55
C HIS A 413 -9.22 -16.85 -11.96
N PRO A 414 -8.16 -16.34 -12.62
CA PRO A 414 -8.26 -15.77 -13.97
C PRO A 414 -8.64 -16.80 -15.04
N GLN A 415 -9.29 -16.39 -16.12
CA GLN A 415 -9.48 -17.27 -17.29
C GLN A 415 -8.15 -17.77 -17.84
N LYS A 416 -8.16 -18.96 -18.47
CA LYS A 416 -6.94 -19.63 -18.95
C LYS A 416 -6.11 -18.77 -19.89
N ASP A 417 -6.78 -18.01 -20.77
CA ASP A 417 -6.18 -17.13 -21.76
C ASP A 417 -6.03 -15.67 -21.30
N ALA A 418 -6.21 -15.38 -20.00
CA ALA A 418 -6.24 -14.00 -19.49
C ALA A 418 -4.96 -13.22 -19.83
N PHE A 419 -3.78 -13.82 -19.67
CA PHE A 419 -2.51 -13.17 -20.02
C PHE A 419 -2.39 -12.90 -21.52
N MET A 420 -2.90 -13.79 -22.38
CA MET A 420 -2.93 -13.59 -23.82
C MET A 420 -3.84 -12.41 -24.20
N ARG A 421 -5.03 -12.35 -23.59
CA ARG A 421 -6.01 -11.28 -23.85
C ARG A 421 -5.52 -9.92 -23.33
N ALA A 422 -4.89 -9.89 -22.15
CA ALA A 422 -4.27 -8.68 -21.61
C ALA A 422 -3.15 -8.16 -22.51
N TRP A 423 -2.27 -9.03 -23.02
CA TRP A 423 -1.19 -8.61 -23.91
C TRP A 423 -1.69 -7.98 -25.21
N ARG A 424 -2.79 -8.48 -25.79
CA ARG A 424 -3.39 -7.90 -27.01
C ARG A 424 -3.80 -6.43 -26.83
N TRP A 425 -4.09 -5.99 -25.61
CA TRP A 425 -4.32 -4.58 -25.30
C TRP A 425 -3.00 -3.82 -25.10
N LEU A 426 -2.10 -4.37 -24.28
CA LEU A 426 -0.83 -3.73 -23.91
C LEU A 426 0.11 -3.52 -25.10
N ALA A 427 0.10 -4.45 -26.06
CA ALA A 427 0.89 -4.39 -27.29
C ALA A 427 0.48 -3.25 -28.23
N GLU A 428 -0.76 -2.77 -28.13
CA GLU A 428 -1.32 -1.78 -29.06
C GLU A 428 -1.13 -0.35 -28.56
N SER A 429 -1.84 0.04 -27.49
CA SER A 429 -1.99 1.46 -27.18
C SER A 429 -2.40 1.77 -25.74
N CYS A 430 -2.17 0.85 -24.80
CA CYS A 430 -2.42 1.13 -23.39
C CYS A 430 -1.29 0.64 -22.50
N ASP A 431 -1.25 1.15 -21.29
CA ASP A 431 -0.20 0.81 -20.31
C ASP A 431 -0.74 -0.10 -19.22
N ILE A 432 -2.06 -0.04 -18.97
CA ILE A 432 -2.74 -0.80 -17.94
C ILE A 432 -4.10 -1.30 -18.46
N VAL A 433 -4.42 -2.56 -18.17
CA VAL A 433 -5.71 -3.18 -18.47
C VAL A 433 -6.35 -3.64 -17.17
N GLN A 434 -7.49 -3.07 -16.80
CA GLN A 434 -8.34 -3.60 -15.73
C GLN A 434 -9.31 -4.62 -16.32
N GLY A 435 -9.26 -5.85 -15.81
CA GLY A 435 -10.21 -6.90 -16.15
C GLY A 435 -11.49 -6.86 -15.31
N HIS A 436 -12.38 -7.81 -15.60
CA HIS A 436 -13.65 -8.00 -14.95
C HIS A 436 -13.52 -8.99 -13.78
N CYS A 437 -13.74 -8.52 -12.55
CA CYS A 437 -13.80 -9.42 -11.39
C CYS A 437 -15.21 -9.99 -11.23
N LEU A 438 -15.32 -11.31 -11.30
CA LEU A 438 -16.56 -12.06 -11.20
C LEU A 438 -16.64 -12.78 -9.85
N VAL A 439 -17.79 -12.77 -9.18
CA VAL A 439 -17.94 -13.44 -7.87
C VAL A 439 -18.11 -14.94 -8.07
N ARG A 440 -17.24 -15.77 -7.48
CA ARG A 440 -17.27 -17.24 -7.62
C ARG A 440 -18.12 -17.95 -6.56
N ASN A 441 -18.28 -17.34 -5.38
CA ASN A 441 -19.15 -17.83 -4.31
C ASN A 441 -20.52 -17.14 -4.35
N HIS A 442 -21.02 -16.85 -5.55
CA HIS A 442 -22.28 -16.14 -5.79
C HIS A 442 -23.48 -16.86 -5.15
N ASP A 443 -23.41 -18.18 -5.01
CA ASP A 443 -24.43 -19.03 -4.39
C ASP A 443 -24.33 -19.16 -2.87
N ALA A 444 -23.23 -18.71 -2.25
CA ALA A 444 -22.95 -19.01 -0.84
C ALA A 444 -23.91 -18.33 0.15
N SER A 445 -24.40 -17.12 -0.16
CA SER A 445 -25.38 -16.43 0.66
C SER A 445 -26.19 -15.41 -0.15
N PHE A 446 -27.27 -14.89 0.43
CA PHE A 446 -28.01 -13.77 -0.17
C PHE A 446 -27.09 -12.56 -0.40
N ILE A 447 -26.14 -12.30 0.51
CA ILE A 447 -25.21 -11.17 0.38
C ILE A 447 -24.22 -11.38 -0.76
N SER A 448 -23.60 -12.57 -0.86
CA SER A 448 -22.65 -12.82 -1.96
C SER A 448 -23.32 -12.76 -3.32
N ARG A 449 -24.58 -13.21 -3.42
CA ARG A 449 -25.42 -13.04 -4.61
C ARG A 449 -25.66 -11.58 -4.98
N MET A 450 -26.01 -10.73 -4.00
CA MET A 450 -26.22 -9.30 -4.25
C MET A 450 -24.93 -8.62 -4.69
N VAL A 451 -23.79 -9.02 -4.11
CA VAL A 451 -22.46 -8.53 -4.52
C VAL A 451 -22.10 -9.02 -5.93
N ALA A 452 -22.50 -10.24 -6.33
CA ALA A 452 -22.28 -10.74 -7.68
C ALA A 452 -22.96 -9.85 -8.74
N VAL A 453 -24.23 -9.52 -8.54
CA VAL A 453 -24.95 -8.59 -9.44
C VAL A 453 -24.37 -7.17 -9.37
N GLU A 454 -23.94 -6.71 -8.19
CA GLU A 454 -23.26 -5.42 -8.06
C GLU A 454 -21.96 -5.37 -8.86
N PHE A 455 -21.16 -6.44 -8.84
CA PHE A 455 -19.91 -6.50 -9.58
C PHE A 455 -20.13 -6.42 -11.09
N GLU A 456 -21.21 -7.01 -11.61
CA GLU A 456 -21.62 -6.83 -13.00
C GLU A 456 -21.98 -5.36 -13.30
N ALA A 457 -22.72 -4.71 -12.41
CA ALA A 457 -23.02 -3.28 -12.54
C ALA A 457 -21.76 -2.39 -12.47
N ILE A 458 -20.70 -2.84 -11.79
CA ILE A 458 -19.43 -2.11 -11.68
C ILE A 458 -18.52 -2.41 -12.87
N TYR A 459 -18.07 -3.66 -13.04
CA TYR A 459 -17.03 -4.06 -13.99
C TYR A 459 -17.54 -4.19 -15.43
N ALA A 460 -18.77 -4.67 -15.64
CA ALA A 460 -19.31 -4.85 -16.99
C ALA A 460 -20.02 -3.58 -17.51
N VAL A 461 -20.48 -2.70 -16.61
CA VAL A 461 -21.24 -1.49 -16.95
C VAL A 461 -20.51 -0.20 -16.57
N SER A 462 -20.35 0.09 -15.27
CA SER A 462 -19.88 1.39 -14.81
C SER A 462 -18.44 1.69 -15.22
N HIS A 463 -17.51 0.74 -15.10
CA HIS A 463 -16.11 0.93 -15.48
C HIS A 463 -15.96 1.22 -16.99
N PRO A 464 -16.44 0.38 -17.92
CA PRO A 464 -16.38 0.67 -19.35
C PRO A 464 -17.11 1.96 -19.74
N GLY A 465 -18.30 2.18 -19.17
CA GLY A 465 -19.11 3.37 -19.41
C GLY A 465 -18.37 4.64 -19.01
N ARG A 466 -17.76 4.64 -17.81
CA ARG A 466 -17.00 5.75 -17.24
C ARG A 466 -15.69 5.99 -17.97
N THR A 467 -14.93 4.93 -18.26
CA THR A 467 -13.70 5.03 -19.06
C THR A 467 -14.00 5.64 -20.42
N ARG A 468 -15.09 5.22 -21.07
CA ARG A 468 -15.53 5.83 -22.32
C ARG A 468 -16.03 7.25 -22.12
N LEU A 469 -16.68 7.60 -21.01
CA LEU A 469 -17.23 8.93 -20.75
C LEU A 469 -16.14 9.97 -20.47
N TYR A 470 -15.12 9.63 -19.70
CA TYR A 470 -14.10 10.59 -19.24
C TYR A 470 -12.72 10.41 -19.86
N GLY A 471 -12.45 9.28 -20.51
CA GLY A 471 -11.18 9.02 -21.18
C GLY A 471 -10.05 8.54 -20.26
N PHE A 472 -10.38 7.96 -19.10
CA PHE A 472 -9.44 7.25 -18.24
C PHE A 472 -10.14 6.14 -17.46
N GLY A 473 -9.43 5.02 -17.23
CA GLY A 473 -9.88 3.91 -16.41
C GLY A 473 -9.34 3.96 -14.98
N ILE A 474 -9.69 2.94 -14.20
CA ILE A 474 -9.23 2.76 -12.82
C ILE A 474 -8.81 1.29 -12.67
N PHE A 475 -7.66 1.08 -12.02
CA PHE A 475 -7.25 -0.24 -11.55
C PHE A 475 -7.87 -0.50 -10.17
N GLY A 476 -8.65 -1.58 -10.06
CA GLY A 476 -9.41 -1.98 -8.87
C GLY A 476 -8.69 -2.98 -7.98
N GLY A 477 -7.35 -2.97 -7.99
CA GLY A 477 -6.51 -3.72 -7.06
C GLY A 477 -6.21 -5.15 -7.48
N SER A 478 -7.06 -5.80 -8.27
CA SER A 478 -6.85 -7.17 -8.73
C SER A 478 -7.35 -7.36 -10.16
N ASN A 479 -6.92 -8.44 -10.81
CA ASN A 479 -7.17 -8.70 -12.22
C ASN A 479 -6.78 -7.50 -13.12
N GLY A 480 -5.67 -6.86 -12.77
CA GLY A 480 -5.12 -5.74 -13.52
C GLY A 480 -3.73 -6.06 -14.03
N PHE A 481 -3.50 -5.73 -15.29
CA PHE A 481 -2.27 -6.03 -16.01
C PHE A 481 -1.57 -4.72 -16.35
N TRP A 482 -0.30 -4.62 -15.97
CA TRP A 482 0.51 -3.42 -16.06
C TRP A 482 1.75 -3.71 -16.89
N LYS A 483 2.21 -2.75 -17.69
CA LYS A 483 3.60 -2.76 -18.14
C LYS A 483 4.51 -2.75 -16.92
N THR A 484 5.49 -3.66 -16.87
CA THR A 484 6.34 -3.87 -15.70
C THR A 484 7.09 -2.59 -15.33
N GLU A 485 7.61 -1.87 -16.33
CA GLU A 485 8.34 -0.62 -16.09
C GLU A 485 7.45 0.47 -15.50
N LEU A 486 6.20 0.59 -15.96
CA LEU A 486 5.26 1.55 -15.38
C LEU A 486 4.94 1.19 -13.93
N LEU A 487 4.61 -0.07 -13.63
CA LEU A 487 4.35 -0.49 -12.24
C LEU A 487 5.58 -0.30 -11.35
N ARG A 488 6.78 -0.52 -11.87
CA ARG A 488 8.05 -0.31 -11.16
C ARG A 488 8.30 1.17 -10.84
N GLN A 489 7.96 2.08 -11.75
CA GLN A 489 8.08 3.51 -11.52
C GLN A 489 6.98 4.01 -10.57
N THR A 490 5.75 3.56 -10.76
CA THR A 490 4.58 4.01 -9.99
C THR A 490 4.58 3.46 -8.57
N ARG A 491 4.81 2.15 -8.37
CA ARG A 491 4.67 1.45 -7.08
C ARG A 491 3.28 1.61 -6.44
N MET A 492 3.05 0.89 -5.34
CA MET A 492 1.83 1.00 -4.53
C MET A 492 2.13 1.60 -3.16
N HIS A 493 1.46 2.69 -2.81
CA HIS A 493 1.65 3.38 -1.54
C HIS A 493 0.87 2.73 -0.40
N GLY A 494 1.58 2.11 0.55
CA GLY A 494 0.96 1.38 1.67
C GLY A 494 0.26 2.21 2.73
N PHE A 495 0.46 3.54 2.75
CA PHE A 495 -0.27 4.44 3.64
C PHE A 495 -1.68 4.78 3.13
N MET A 496 -1.99 4.44 1.87
CA MET A 496 -3.32 4.62 1.27
C MET A 496 -4.16 3.38 1.51
N LEU A 497 -5.40 3.53 1.99
CA LEU A 497 -6.31 2.40 2.22
C LEU A 497 -6.79 1.72 0.92
N THR A 498 -6.66 2.44 -0.20
CA THR A 498 -6.93 2.01 -1.57
C THR A 498 -5.73 2.40 -2.43
N GLU A 499 -4.62 1.69 -2.24
CA GLU A 499 -3.34 1.88 -2.94
C GLU A 499 -3.45 1.73 -4.46
N ASP A 500 -4.44 0.95 -4.89
CA ASP A 500 -4.81 0.64 -6.27
C ASP A 500 -5.45 1.85 -6.98
N ILE A 501 -6.33 2.55 -6.29
CA ILE A 501 -6.95 3.77 -6.78
C ILE A 501 -5.94 4.93 -6.76
N ASP A 502 -5.13 5.05 -5.71
CA ASP A 502 -4.02 6.01 -5.63
C ASP A 502 -3.08 5.87 -6.83
N SER A 503 -2.59 4.65 -7.07
CA SER A 503 -1.71 4.37 -8.22
C SER A 503 -2.40 4.66 -9.56
N SER A 504 -3.70 4.38 -9.69
CA SER A 504 -4.48 4.75 -10.88
C SER A 504 -4.49 6.26 -11.14
N MET A 505 -4.62 7.08 -10.09
CA MET A 505 -4.62 8.54 -10.24
C MET A 505 -3.23 9.06 -10.61
N ARG A 506 -2.18 8.57 -9.96
CA ARG A 506 -0.79 8.99 -10.26
C ARG A 506 -0.41 8.71 -11.71
N VAL A 507 -0.66 7.50 -12.22
CA VAL A 507 -0.34 7.19 -13.63
C VAL A 507 -1.21 7.95 -14.62
N THR A 508 -2.48 8.20 -14.29
CA THR A 508 -3.36 9.00 -15.15
C THR A 508 -2.88 10.46 -15.21
N GLU A 509 -2.46 11.03 -14.07
CA GLU A 509 -1.87 12.37 -13.99
C GLU A 509 -0.57 12.48 -14.78
N GLU A 510 0.19 11.39 -14.89
CA GLU A 510 1.41 11.29 -15.69
C GLU A 510 1.13 11.09 -17.20
N GLY A 511 -0.10 10.72 -17.57
CA GLY A 511 -0.54 10.56 -18.95
C GLY A 511 -0.66 9.10 -19.43
N ALA A 512 -0.51 8.13 -18.54
CA ALA A 512 -0.69 6.72 -18.87
C ALA A 512 -2.15 6.38 -19.21
N ILE A 513 -2.35 5.35 -20.02
CA ILE A 513 -3.66 4.95 -20.50
C ILE A 513 -4.11 3.66 -19.80
N ILE A 514 -5.17 3.79 -18.99
CA ILE A 514 -5.87 2.67 -18.37
C ILE A 514 -7.11 2.32 -19.18
N VAL A 515 -7.20 1.08 -19.67
CA VAL A 515 -8.40 0.54 -20.33
C VAL A 515 -9.11 -0.47 -19.43
N THR A 516 -10.40 -0.70 -19.67
CA THR A 516 -11.18 -1.73 -18.99
C THR A 516 -11.70 -2.73 -20.01
N ASP A 517 -11.51 -4.02 -19.73
CA ASP A 517 -11.97 -5.12 -20.59
C ASP A 517 -12.96 -6.03 -19.82
N PRO A 518 -14.27 -5.91 -20.11
CA PRO A 518 -15.31 -6.74 -19.49
C PRO A 518 -15.18 -8.25 -19.73
N LEU A 519 -14.45 -8.66 -20.77
CA LEU A 519 -14.28 -10.06 -21.13
C LEU A 519 -12.97 -10.65 -20.60
N LEU A 520 -12.13 -9.85 -19.92
CA LEU A 520 -10.93 -10.32 -19.25
C LEU A 520 -11.31 -10.76 -17.83
N VAL A 521 -11.88 -11.95 -17.68
CA VAL A 521 -12.55 -12.35 -16.44
C VAL A 521 -11.59 -13.03 -15.46
N SER A 522 -11.71 -12.66 -14.18
CA SER A 522 -11.11 -13.37 -13.05
C SER A 522 -12.11 -13.55 -11.92
N ARG A 523 -12.19 -14.76 -11.38
CA ARG A 523 -13.17 -15.17 -10.38
C ARG A 523 -12.65 -14.98 -8.95
N GLU A 524 -13.36 -14.26 -8.09
CA GLU A 524 -12.96 -13.94 -6.71
C GLU A 524 -14.05 -14.24 -5.66
N LEU A 525 -13.71 -14.21 -4.37
CA LEU A 525 -14.67 -14.40 -3.27
C LEU A 525 -15.29 -13.07 -2.80
N ALA A 526 -16.62 -13.01 -2.82
CA ALA A 526 -17.40 -11.96 -2.18
C ALA A 526 -17.63 -12.22 -0.67
N PRO A 527 -17.84 -11.17 0.13
CA PRO A 527 -18.25 -11.32 1.53
C PRO A 527 -19.61 -12.03 1.65
N GLY A 528 -19.68 -13.01 2.56
CA GLY A 528 -20.91 -13.79 2.79
C GLY A 528 -21.90 -13.14 3.77
N THR A 529 -21.50 -12.11 4.52
CA THR A 529 -22.32 -11.50 5.60
C THR A 529 -22.37 -9.98 5.49
N ILE A 530 -23.44 -9.35 6.01
CA ILE A 530 -23.58 -7.88 6.06
C ILE A 530 -22.42 -7.24 6.84
N LYS A 531 -21.95 -7.88 7.91
CA LYS A 531 -20.82 -7.38 8.71
C LYS A 531 -19.52 -7.35 7.90
N ALA A 532 -19.21 -8.42 7.16
CA ALA A 532 -18.04 -8.46 6.29
C ALA A 532 -18.15 -7.44 5.15
N LEU A 533 -19.34 -7.30 4.56
CA LEU A 533 -19.62 -6.29 3.53
C LEU A 533 -19.43 -4.86 4.08
N TRP A 534 -19.93 -4.56 5.27
CA TRP A 534 -19.74 -3.27 5.94
C TRP A 534 -18.26 -2.92 6.09
N HIS A 535 -17.44 -3.84 6.61
CA HIS A 535 -16.01 -3.59 6.77
C HIS A 535 -15.28 -3.39 5.45
N GLN A 536 -15.63 -4.17 4.41
CA GLN A 536 -15.06 -4.02 3.07
C GLN A 536 -15.42 -2.65 2.47
N ARG A 537 -16.70 -2.29 2.46
CA ARG A 537 -17.19 -1.04 1.88
C ARG A 537 -16.74 0.19 2.66
N MET A 538 -16.61 0.10 3.99
CA MET A 538 -16.07 1.17 4.83
C MET A 538 -14.63 1.50 4.47
N ARG A 539 -13.78 0.48 4.31
CA ARG A 539 -12.39 0.67 3.87
C ARG A 539 -12.32 1.32 2.50
N TRP A 540 -13.13 0.84 1.55
CA TRP A 540 -13.17 1.41 0.20
C TRP A 540 -13.61 2.87 0.22
N ALA A 541 -14.70 3.20 0.92
CA ALA A 541 -15.19 4.56 1.02
C ALA A 541 -14.16 5.50 1.68
N GLN A 542 -13.47 5.02 2.72
CA GLN A 542 -12.45 5.81 3.41
C GLN A 542 -11.23 6.05 2.53
N GLY A 543 -10.72 5.01 1.86
CA GLY A 543 -9.60 5.15 0.92
C GLY A 543 -9.95 6.03 -0.27
N TRP A 544 -11.17 5.92 -0.79
CA TRP A 544 -11.66 6.82 -1.83
C TRP A 544 -11.68 8.29 -1.40
N PHE A 545 -12.07 8.58 -0.16
CA PHE A 545 -12.00 9.93 0.38
C PHE A 545 -10.54 10.41 0.58
N GLN A 546 -9.64 9.53 1.01
CA GLN A 546 -8.20 9.83 1.06
C GLN A 546 -7.65 10.22 -0.32
N VAL A 547 -7.96 9.42 -1.35
CA VAL A 547 -7.58 9.69 -2.74
C VAL A 547 -8.17 11.02 -3.21
N SER A 548 -9.42 11.31 -2.88
CA SER A 548 -10.06 12.59 -3.22
C SER A 548 -9.31 13.78 -2.67
N LEU A 549 -8.90 13.73 -1.40
CA LEU A 549 -8.15 14.81 -0.75
C LEU A 549 -6.75 14.97 -1.36
N GLU A 550 -6.09 13.86 -1.71
CA GLU A 550 -4.73 13.89 -2.24
C GLU A 550 -4.68 14.37 -3.70
N HIS A 551 -5.57 13.85 -4.56
CA HIS A 551 -5.44 13.98 -6.00
C HIS A 551 -6.30 15.08 -6.62
N PHE A 552 -7.35 15.56 -5.95
CA PHE A 552 -8.28 16.52 -6.58
C PHE A 552 -7.55 17.77 -7.12
N MET A 553 -6.73 18.42 -6.29
CA MET A 553 -6.02 19.62 -6.71
C MET A 553 -4.95 19.35 -7.77
N ASN A 554 -4.30 18.18 -7.71
CA ASN A 554 -3.29 17.76 -8.69
C ASN A 554 -3.93 17.53 -10.05
N ALA A 555 -5.05 16.80 -10.11
CA ALA A 555 -5.80 16.56 -11.33
C ALA A 555 -6.30 17.87 -11.98
N ILE A 556 -6.84 18.81 -11.21
CA ILE A 556 -7.32 20.09 -11.75
C ILE A 556 -6.17 20.95 -12.27
N ARG A 557 -5.04 21.01 -11.55
CA ARG A 557 -3.86 21.81 -11.94
C ARG A 557 -3.00 21.14 -13.01
N SER A 558 -3.16 19.84 -13.24
CA SER A 558 -2.37 19.10 -14.23
C SER A 558 -2.52 19.72 -15.62
N LYS A 559 -1.38 19.91 -16.30
CA LYS A 559 -1.33 20.34 -17.71
C LYS A 559 -1.44 19.15 -18.68
N ARG A 560 -1.27 17.92 -18.19
CA ARG A 560 -1.33 16.69 -18.99
C ARG A 560 -2.75 16.19 -19.19
N LEU A 561 -3.61 16.38 -18.18
CA LEU A 561 -5.01 15.96 -18.26
C LEU A 561 -5.84 16.84 -19.20
N THR A 562 -6.59 16.19 -20.09
CA THR A 562 -7.55 16.86 -20.96
C THR A 562 -8.73 17.44 -20.16
N PRO A 563 -9.45 18.46 -20.68
CA PRO A 563 -10.64 18.99 -20.01
C PRO A 563 -11.69 17.90 -19.69
N ARG A 564 -11.79 16.89 -20.55
CA ARG A 564 -12.66 15.73 -20.38
C ARG A 564 -12.25 14.86 -19.19
N GLN A 565 -10.97 14.58 -19.05
CA GLN A 565 -10.43 13.82 -17.91
C GLN A 565 -10.56 14.61 -16.61
N LYS A 566 -10.34 15.94 -16.65
CA LYS A 566 -10.57 16.82 -15.49
C LYS A 566 -12.03 16.80 -15.03
N LEU A 567 -12.99 16.82 -15.95
CA LEU A 567 -14.40 16.67 -15.61
C LEU A 567 -14.67 15.32 -14.92
N GLY A 568 -14.06 14.24 -15.41
CA GLY A 568 -14.14 12.93 -14.76
C GLY A 568 -13.50 12.90 -13.38
N ALA A 569 -12.37 13.58 -13.17
CA ALA A 569 -11.74 13.72 -11.87
C ALA A 569 -12.62 14.52 -10.89
N VAL A 570 -13.29 15.60 -11.34
CA VAL A 570 -14.27 16.33 -10.51
C VAL A 570 -15.42 15.41 -10.10
N TYR A 571 -15.96 14.65 -11.05
CA TYR A 571 -17.06 13.73 -10.75
C TYR A 571 -16.63 12.63 -9.75
N LEU A 572 -15.52 11.97 -10.04
CA LEU A 572 -15.03 10.84 -9.26
C LEU A 572 -14.54 11.26 -7.87
N LEU A 573 -13.79 12.35 -7.77
CA LEU A 573 -13.11 12.76 -6.54
C LEU A 573 -13.94 13.74 -5.69
N VAL A 574 -14.82 14.54 -6.31
CA VAL A 574 -15.60 15.56 -5.58
C VAL A 574 -17.08 15.20 -5.54
N TRP A 575 -17.72 14.99 -6.69
CA TRP A 575 -19.16 14.77 -6.74
C TRP A 575 -19.58 13.53 -5.96
N ARG A 576 -18.83 12.42 -6.09
CA ARG A 576 -19.05 11.20 -5.30
C ARG A 576 -19.05 11.46 -3.80
N GLU A 577 -18.16 12.30 -3.30
CA GLU A 577 -18.01 12.57 -1.87
C GLU A 577 -19.08 13.53 -1.34
N LEU A 578 -19.51 14.49 -2.16
CA LEU A 578 -20.54 15.47 -1.76
C LEU A 578 -21.96 14.94 -1.91
N TYR A 579 -22.22 14.10 -2.90
CA TYR A 579 -23.56 13.63 -3.24
C TYR A 579 -24.30 12.96 -2.06
N PRO A 580 -23.68 12.09 -1.24
CA PRO A 580 -24.33 11.51 -0.06
C PRO A 580 -24.79 12.53 0.97
N TRP A 581 -24.16 13.70 1.06
CA TRP A 581 -24.58 14.78 1.96
C TRP A 581 -25.70 15.63 1.37
N ILE A 582 -25.59 15.96 0.07
CA ILE A 582 -26.59 16.75 -0.65
C ILE A 582 -27.92 15.99 -0.70
N SER A 583 -27.90 14.73 -1.15
CA SER A 583 -29.12 13.90 -1.23
C SER A 583 -29.78 13.71 0.13
N ALA A 584 -29.00 13.59 1.21
CA ALA A 584 -29.52 13.44 2.56
C ALA A 584 -30.24 14.69 3.11
N GLN A 585 -30.08 15.87 2.49
CA GLN A 585 -30.82 17.08 2.86
C GLN A 585 -32.33 16.97 2.57
N MET A 586 -32.77 15.97 1.81
CA MET A 586 -34.20 15.71 1.61
C MET A 586 -34.91 15.43 2.95
N PHE A 587 -34.27 14.70 3.88
CA PHE A 587 -34.85 14.36 5.18
C PHE A 587 -35.14 15.59 6.07
N PRO A 588 -34.16 16.49 6.36
CA PRO A 588 -34.43 17.67 7.18
C PRO A 588 -35.37 18.67 6.50
N ILE A 589 -35.41 18.77 5.16
CA ILE A 589 -36.38 19.62 4.46
C ILE A 589 -37.80 19.11 4.66
N ILE A 590 -38.04 17.81 4.44
CA ILE A 590 -39.37 17.20 4.65
C ILE A 590 -39.81 17.38 6.10
N ALA A 591 -38.90 17.14 7.06
CA ALA A 591 -39.18 17.34 8.48
C ALA A 591 -39.51 18.81 8.81
N PHE A 592 -38.76 19.76 8.26
CA PHE A 592 -39.02 21.19 8.46
C PHE A 592 -40.35 21.62 7.85
N TRP A 593 -40.65 21.23 6.62
CA TRP A 593 -41.93 21.55 5.98
C TRP A 593 -43.11 20.91 6.72
N ALA A 594 -42.98 19.69 7.21
CA ALA A 594 -44.00 19.07 8.06
C ALA A 594 -44.30 19.91 9.31
N VAL A 595 -43.27 20.47 9.95
CA VAL A 595 -43.42 21.35 11.11
C VAL A 595 -44.00 22.71 10.72
N LYS A 596 -43.54 23.29 9.61
CA LYS A 596 -43.97 24.62 9.13
C LYS A 596 -45.42 24.63 8.68
N TYR A 597 -45.88 23.56 8.03
CA TYR A 597 -47.23 23.43 7.48
C TYR A 597 -48.17 22.55 8.33
N ASN A 598 -47.80 22.28 9.59
CA ASN A 598 -48.62 21.53 10.56
C ASN A 598 -49.03 20.11 10.15
N GLY A 599 -48.23 19.43 9.33
CA GLY A 599 -48.48 18.04 8.95
C GLY A 599 -47.85 17.66 7.61
N LEU A 600 -47.69 16.36 7.37
CA LEU A 600 -47.26 15.84 6.07
C LEU A 600 -48.40 15.82 5.03
N ASP A 601 -49.65 15.82 5.51
CA ASP A 601 -50.86 15.77 4.67
C ASP A 601 -51.13 17.09 3.94
N GLU A 602 -50.59 18.20 4.46
CA GLU A 602 -50.71 19.55 3.88
C GLU A 602 -49.62 19.83 2.81
N LEU A 603 -48.70 18.88 2.59
CA LEU A 603 -47.69 19.00 1.54
C LEU A 603 -48.27 18.55 0.20
N ASP A 604 -48.13 19.38 -0.84
CA ASP A 604 -48.51 19.00 -2.21
C ASP A 604 -47.46 18.04 -2.80
N TRP A 605 -47.70 16.75 -2.63
CA TRP A 605 -46.89 15.68 -3.20
C TRP A 605 -47.08 15.52 -4.72
N LEU A 606 -48.06 16.19 -5.33
CA LEU A 606 -48.41 16.03 -6.74
C LEU A 606 -47.83 17.12 -7.65
N ILE A 607 -46.90 17.93 -7.13
CA ILE A 607 -46.17 18.92 -7.92
C ILE A 607 -45.48 18.19 -9.10
N PRO A 608 -45.74 18.59 -10.37
CA PRO A 608 -45.20 17.90 -11.54
C PRO A 608 -43.68 17.73 -11.52
N VAL A 609 -42.95 18.74 -11.05
CA VAL A 609 -41.48 18.66 -10.91
C VAL A 609 -41.07 17.56 -9.94
N PHE A 610 -41.73 17.44 -8.79
CA PHE A 610 -41.45 16.39 -7.80
C PHE A 610 -41.77 15.00 -8.35
N ILE A 611 -42.94 14.82 -8.98
CA ILE A 611 -43.30 13.54 -9.59
C ILE A 611 -42.31 13.14 -10.68
N LEU A 612 -42.05 14.02 -11.64
CA LEU A 612 -41.21 13.71 -12.80
C LEU A 612 -39.75 13.41 -12.39
N THR A 613 -39.20 14.20 -11.46
CA THR A 613 -37.84 13.97 -10.93
C THR A 613 -37.77 12.69 -10.11
N SER A 614 -38.80 12.39 -9.31
CA SER A 614 -38.88 11.14 -8.55
C SER A 614 -39.00 9.93 -9.47
N LEU A 615 -39.86 9.97 -10.49
CA LEU A 615 -39.99 8.89 -11.48
C LEU A 615 -38.68 8.67 -12.24
N PHE A 616 -38.01 9.74 -12.66
CA PHE A 616 -36.75 9.64 -13.37
C PHE A 616 -35.63 9.09 -12.49
N THR A 617 -35.52 9.54 -11.24
CA THR A 617 -34.49 9.04 -10.31
C THR A 617 -34.75 7.60 -9.89
N LEU A 618 -36.02 7.21 -9.65
CA LEU A 618 -36.41 5.83 -9.40
C LEU A 618 -36.17 4.91 -10.61
N SER A 619 -36.15 5.44 -11.83
CA SER A 619 -35.82 4.66 -13.04
C SER A 619 -34.36 4.20 -13.10
N VAL A 620 -33.46 4.84 -12.33
CA VAL A 620 -32.02 4.53 -12.33
C VAL A 620 -31.76 3.11 -11.84
N GLY A 621 -32.42 2.68 -10.76
CA GLY A 621 -32.26 1.32 -10.21
C GLY A 621 -32.62 0.24 -11.24
N PRO A 622 -33.83 0.27 -11.83
CA PRO A 622 -34.21 -0.63 -12.93
C PRO A 622 -33.25 -0.56 -14.12
N GLY A 623 -32.81 0.65 -14.51
CA GLY A 623 -31.84 0.85 -15.58
C GLY A 623 -30.51 0.15 -15.31
N GLN A 624 -29.92 0.34 -14.12
CA GLN A 624 -28.68 -0.31 -13.72
C GLN A 624 -28.80 -1.83 -13.69
N ALA A 625 -29.90 -2.36 -13.11
CA ALA A 625 -30.16 -3.80 -13.09
C ALA A 625 -30.30 -4.37 -14.51
N LEU A 626 -30.94 -3.63 -15.42
CA LEU A 626 -31.07 -4.02 -16.82
C LEU A 626 -29.71 -4.03 -17.54
N PHE A 627 -28.92 -2.97 -17.44
CA PHE A 627 -27.60 -2.92 -18.07
C PHE A 627 -26.68 -4.02 -17.52
N ALA A 628 -26.71 -4.25 -16.20
CA ALA A 628 -25.97 -5.35 -15.58
C ALA A 628 -26.40 -6.70 -16.17
N TYR A 629 -27.70 -6.97 -16.28
CA TYR A 629 -28.21 -8.21 -16.90
C TYR A 629 -27.81 -8.35 -18.38
N LEU A 630 -27.84 -7.25 -19.14
CA LEU A 630 -27.48 -7.28 -20.56
C LEU A 630 -26.00 -7.62 -20.75
N LYS A 631 -25.14 -7.04 -19.91
CA LYS A 631 -23.68 -7.16 -20.00
C LYS A 631 -23.06 -8.26 -19.15
N SER A 632 -23.84 -8.92 -18.29
CA SER A 632 -23.30 -9.90 -17.35
C SER A 632 -22.75 -11.14 -18.01
N GLU A 633 -21.72 -11.72 -17.38
CA GLU A 633 -21.20 -13.02 -17.75
C GLU A 633 -22.29 -14.09 -17.67
N LYS A 634 -22.19 -15.10 -18.55
CA LYS A 634 -23.23 -16.14 -18.71
C LYS A 634 -23.60 -16.80 -17.38
N GLU A 635 -22.57 -17.08 -16.58
CA GLU A 635 -22.69 -17.71 -15.26
C GLU A 635 -23.64 -16.95 -14.32
N ILE A 636 -23.62 -15.61 -14.32
CA ILE A 636 -24.53 -14.79 -13.50
C ILE A 636 -25.84 -14.52 -14.25
N LYS A 637 -25.76 -14.31 -15.57
CA LYS A 637 -26.89 -13.97 -16.43
C LYS A 637 -28.01 -15.01 -16.42
N ASP A 638 -27.64 -16.29 -16.32
CA ASP A 638 -28.59 -17.40 -16.29
C ASP A 638 -29.53 -17.32 -15.06
N HIS A 639 -29.13 -16.60 -14.01
CA HIS A 639 -29.93 -16.37 -12.80
C HIS A 639 -30.75 -15.07 -12.84
N LYS A 640 -31.70 -14.97 -13.78
CA LYS A 640 -32.56 -13.78 -13.97
C LYS A 640 -33.23 -13.25 -12.69
N GLY A 641 -33.62 -14.15 -11.78
CA GLY A 641 -34.24 -13.77 -10.50
C GLY A 641 -33.33 -12.94 -9.59
N TRP A 642 -32.00 -13.08 -9.72
CA TRP A 642 -31.04 -12.33 -8.91
C TRP A 642 -31.05 -10.85 -9.24
N PHE A 643 -31.27 -10.47 -10.50
CA PHE A 643 -31.36 -9.06 -10.92
C PHE A 643 -32.61 -8.38 -10.35
N TRP A 644 -33.73 -9.11 -10.25
CA TRP A 644 -34.94 -8.61 -9.57
C TRP A 644 -34.72 -8.46 -8.07
N GLN A 645 -34.06 -9.44 -7.43
CA GLN A 645 -33.69 -9.36 -6.02
C GLN A 645 -32.75 -8.17 -5.77
N TYR A 646 -31.76 -7.98 -6.64
CA TYR A 646 -30.81 -6.87 -6.58
C TYR A 646 -31.50 -5.53 -6.78
N LEU A 647 -32.45 -5.42 -7.70
CA LEU A 647 -33.25 -4.21 -7.89
C LEU A 647 -33.97 -3.83 -6.59
N LEU A 648 -34.71 -4.76 -5.98
CA LEU A 648 -35.43 -4.52 -4.74
C LEU A 648 -34.47 -4.18 -3.59
N PHE A 649 -33.40 -4.96 -3.43
CA PHE A 649 -32.39 -4.76 -2.41
C PHE A 649 -31.69 -3.40 -2.56
N SER A 650 -31.35 -3.03 -3.79
CA SER A 650 -30.64 -1.79 -4.11
C SER A 650 -31.50 -0.55 -3.92
N SER A 651 -32.74 -0.60 -4.38
CA SER A 651 -33.68 0.53 -4.31
C SER A 651 -34.15 0.81 -2.88
N ILE A 652 -34.31 -0.21 -2.03
CA ILE A 652 -34.90 -0.04 -0.69
C ILE A 652 -33.82 0.17 0.38
N PHE A 653 -32.72 -0.57 0.31
CA PHE A 653 -31.76 -0.66 1.41
C PHE A 653 -30.35 -0.24 1.00
N TYR A 654 -29.82 -0.86 -0.07
CA TYR A 654 -28.38 -0.85 -0.30
C TYR A 654 -27.82 0.52 -0.72
N THR A 655 -28.61 1.32 -1.43
CA THR A 655 -28.19 2.69 -1.82
C THR A 655 -27.95 3.55 -0.59
N GLU A 656 -28.90 3.58 0.34
CA GLU A 656 -28.74 4.31 1.60
C GLU A 656 -27.67 3.71 2.50
N PHE A 657 -27.55 2.38 2.52
CA PHE A 657 -26.46 1.69 3.22
C PHE A 657 -25.08 2.20 2.74
N LYS A 658 -24.86 2.32 1.42
CA LYS A 658 -23.62 2.88 0.86
C LYS A 658 -23.44 4.36 1.19
N ASN A 659 -24.51 5.15 1.12
CA ASN A 659 -24.46 6.58 1.46
C ASN A 659 -24.11 6.81 2.94
N VAL A 660 -24.65 6.01 3.86
CA VAL A 660 -24.30 6.03 5.28
C VAL A 660 -22.82 5.69 5.47
N ILE A 661 -22.34 4.63 4.81
CA ILE A 661 -20.93 4.23 4.86
C ILE A 661 -20.03 5.37 4.39
N ALA A 662 -20.35 6.02 3.27
CA ALA A 662 -19.57 7.13 2.72
C ALA A 662 -19.45 8.29 3.71
N ARG A 663 -20.56 8.73 4.30
CA ARG A 663 -20.56 9.82 5.31
C ARG A 663 -19.74 9.46 6.54
N ILE A 664 -19.89 8.24 7.06
CA ILE A 664 -19.10 7.78 8.22
C ILE A 664 -17.62 7.70 7.86
N ALA A 665 -17.28 7.16 6.70
CA ALA A 665 -15.90 7.03 6.25
C ALA A 665 -15.16 8.37 6.20
N GLN A 666 -15.82 9.44 5.75
CA GLN A 666 -15.26 10.79 5.76
C GLN A 666 -14.98 11.28 7.19
N ILE A 667 -15.92 11.10 8.12
CA ILE A 667 -15.72 11.46 9.53
C ILE A 667 -14.57 10.65 10.14
N LYS A 668 -14.47 9.35 9.84
CA LYS A 668 -13.38 8.50 10.31
C LYS A 668 -12.01 9.00 9.84
N GLU A 669 -11.90 9.37 8.57
CA GLU A 669 -10.67 9.91 8.02
C GLU A 669 -10.30 11.26 8.64
N ILE A 670 -11.28 12.17 8.80
CA ILE A 670 -11.08 13.48 9.46
C ILE A 670 -10.63 13.30 10.92
N MET A 671 -11.14 12.27 11.60
CA MET A 671 -10.74 11.91 12.96
C MET A 671 -9.41 11.14 13.05
N GLY A 672 -8.70 10.95 11.94
CA GLY A 672 -7.38 10.29 11.90
C GLY A 672 -7.41 8.77 12.10
N GLU A 673 -8.56 8.11 11.95
CA GLU A 673 -8.69 6.67 12.15
C GLU A 673 -8.24 5.88 10.93
N ARG A 674 -6.94 5.61 10.83
CA ARG A 674 -6.38 4.86 9.69
C ARG A 674 -6.09 3.39 9.99
N SER A 675 -6.56 2.86 11.13
CA SER A 675 -6.25 1.49 11.55
C SER A 675 -6.95 0.45 10.67
N TRP A 676 -6.14 -0.44 10.11
CA TRP A 676 -6.59 -1.56 9.28
C TRP A 676 -7.38 -2.56 10.13
N ARG A 677 -8.70 -2.65 9.93
CA ARG A 677 -9.48 -3.79 10.42
C ARG A 677 -9.46 -4.88 9.35
N ILE A 678 -8.59 -5.87 9.56
CA ILE A 678 -8.59 -7.12 8.79
C ILE A 678 -10.02 -7.63 8.74
N THR A 679 -10.55 -7.87 7.54
CA THR A 679 -11.86 -8.52 7.43
C THR A 679 -11.60 -10.03 7.47
N PRO A 680 -11.88 -10.73 8.58
CA PRO A 680 -11.77 -12.18 8.59
C PRO A 680 -12.76 -12.73 7.56
N ARG A 681 -12.25 -13.42 6.55
CA ARG A 681 -13.06 -14.17 5.60
C ARG A 681 -13.55 -15.43 6.33
N THR A 682 -14.70 -15.33 6.99
CA THR A 682 -15.33 -16.49 7.64
C THR A 682 -16.03 -17.33 6.57
N ASN A 683 -15.39 -18.41 6.15
CA ASN A 683 -16.05 -19.64 5.73
C ASN A 683 -15.39 -20.78 6.52
N LYS A 684 -15.76 -20.93 7.79
CA LYS A 684 -15.75 -22.28 8.36
C LYS A 684 -16.97 -22.98 7.76
N PRO A 685 -16.83 -24.17 7.15
CA PRO A 685 -17.99 -25.01 6.89
C PRO A 685 -18.77 -25.30 8.17
#